data_AF-A0A9Q8Z1H6-F1
#
_entry.id   AF-A0A9Q8Z1H6-F1
#
_cell.length_a   1.000
_cell.length_b   1.000
_cell.length_c   1.000
_cell.angle_alpha   90.00
_cell.angle_beta   90.00
_cell.angle_gamma   90.00
#
_symmetry.space_group_name_H-M   'P 1'
#
loop_
_entity.id
_entity.type
_entity.pdbx_description
1 polymer ?
#
loop_
_entity_poly.entity_id
_entity_poly.type
_entity_poly.pdbx_seq_one_letter_code
_entity_poly.pdbx_strand_id
1 'polypeptide(L)'
;MHGGSFNYAGLYELPSEYEKLQQKALRELPHSGSEVQELSDELARRLAAFFQSDCCFLTSTGFGSNILGFPAIASKDWMIIMDEKCHNSMFSGAFQSEAGARKRFRHNDMNELEAILISVSETFSHIMVAVEGMYSMDGTLPPLARLHELKQRYGFVLYCDEAHSFLSIGRTADLIDIRSATLSKAVGAIGGFVCASSRFESSLCHQNTQLAFMCDPIPTAAVLQALWALSRPLHLARGLVRLQSISKFCHEELRRQGVFVYGEDATPMLPVYAGSPTQASELSYLLRTLGLVCPPISQPAVELWESRVRIGLSPSFTDKDVDTLVNAVIDASKKIGVLKASRWSRRSFNSAKSATLGEQLETERALRELSALMNEQIAKTSTRRRLKTAHYQCVLQAGYHALAKHGLGAGSSRFILGTFTPHLDAERVTSEYFRQPATITYADAGLGLMSTIAALCRPIWGHKRHNFLVPIDASLAVESGLRIAPRNSGTTVQRYNDEQGLVQMIKIAGKRTYITAYVTALRHGDDPTIGLEGTIIELARAQTICPQHITLIIDTSGESAFTESIPNRSRKMIQTLVESTRSLGVRVLLSGSYRSLGGPSGGYLTGDRAIVEELRYSSRSYMFNQAEHFSAARHPTANAPSAPPRPMHITRQRPRCDGSPRLPRGYRNLHEEPAPLASQPQKEYHHILNSLTNPVILPSGPWGFVVVRRSPTQMRTHCGACFLGGTTQIGASLVINILECMAHLLPPRYNFCVFVDEECLLSLDSKFPALKILAKNLDEGGSKEGSEDDNEDEDQEEIG
;
A
#
# COMPACT_ATOMS: atom_id res chain seq x y z
N MET A 1 3.24 -20.10 7.64
CA MET A 1 2.89 -20.09 6.20
C MET A 1 2.59 -18.66 5.77
N HIS A 2 3.28 -18.17 4.73
CA HIS A 2 3.11 -16.78 4.27
C HIS A 2 2.03 -16.69 3.19
N GLY A 3 0.78 -16.50 3.60
CA GLY A 3 -0.36 -16.35 2.70
C GLY A 3 -0.42 -15.00 1.97
N GLY A 4 0.61 -14.15 2.04
CA GLY A 4 0.67 -12.92 1.26
C GLY A 4 1.91 -12.80 0.36
N SER A 5 2.72 -13.86 0.28
CA SER A 5 4.01 -13.81 -0.40
C SER A 5 3.95 -13.98 -1.92
N PHE A 6 2.76 -14.24 -2.50
CA PHE A 6 2.50 -14.42 -3.94
C PHE A 6 3.49 -15.34 -4.67
N ASN A 7 4.00 -16.37 -3.99
CA ASN A 7 4.89 -17.39 -4.53
C ASN A 7 4.12 -18.35 -5.48
N TYR A 8 3.53 -17.81 -6.54
CA TYR A 8 2.65 -18.55 -7.44
C TYR A 8 3.37 -19.64 -8.23
N ALA A 9 4.65 -19.42 -8.57
CA ALA A 9 5.44 -20.39 -9.32
C ALA A 9 6.22 -21.38 -8.42
N GLY A 10 6.15 -21.22 -7.09
CA GLY A 10 6.86 -22.09 -6.15
C GLY A 10 8.38 -22.01 -6.26
N LEU A 11 8.93 -20.80 -6.39
CA LEU A 11 10.35 -20.55 -6.71
C LEU A 11 11.17 -19.99 -5.54
N TYR A 12 10.56 -19.82 -4.36
CA TYR A 12 11.20 -19.16 -3.23
C TYR A 12 12.23 -20.04 -2.52
N GLU A 13 12.11 -21.36 -2.65
CA GLU A 13 13.13 -22.32 -2.21
C GLU A 13 14.15 -22.53 -3.33
N LEU A 14 15.41 -22.21 -3.03
CA LEU A 14 16.50 -22.34 -3.99
C LEU A 14 17.24 -23.66 -3.82
N PRO A 15 17.51 -24.38 -4.93
CA PRO A 15 18.52 -25.44 -4.90
C PRO A 15 19.90 -24.87 -4.52
N SER A 16 20.66 -25.64 -3.74
CA SER A 16 21.96 -25.21 -3.21
C SER A 16 22.95 -24.79 -4.30
N GLU A 17 22.89 -25.43 -5.46
CA GLU A 17 23.70 -25.16 -6.64
C GLU A 17 23.34 -23.81 -7.27
N TYR A 18 22.05 -23.49 -7.30
CA TYR A 18 21.58 -22.22 -7.82
C TYR A 18 21.86 -21.07 -6.84
N GLU A 19 21.77 -21.32 -5.54
CA GLU A 19 22.21 -20.35 -4.53
C GLU A 19 23.70 -20.01 -4.72
N LYS A 20 24.57 -21.00 -4.93
CA LYS A 20 25.99 -20.77 -5.24
C LYS A 20 26.18 -19.93 -6.50
N LEU A 21 25.31 -20.11 -7.52
CA LEU A 21 25.32 -19.30 -8.73
C LEU A 21 24.96 -17.83 -8.45
N GLN A 22 23.91 -17.58 -7.67
CA GLN A 22 23.53 -16.23 -7.22
C GLN A 22 24.64 -15.57 -6.40
N GLN A 23 25.27 -16.33 -5.50
CA GLN A 23 26.41 -15.84 -4.72
C GLN A 23 27.62 -15.53 -5.62
N LYS A 24 27.86 -16.33 -6.66
CA LYS A 24 28.91 -16.04 -7.65
C LYS A 24 28.61 -14.77 -8.43
N ALA A 25 27.36 -14.58 -8.88
CA ALA A 25 26.93 -13.36 -9.55
C ALA A 25 27.16 -12.12 -8.67
N LEU A 26 26.80 -12.18 -7.39
CA LEU A 26 27.02 -11.08 -6.45
C LEU A 26 28.51 -10.72 -6.28
N ARG A 27 29.42 -11.70 -6.38
CA ARG A 27 30.88 -11.48 -6.27
C ARG A 27 31.51 -10.93 -7.54
N GLU A 28 31.11 -11.46 -8.69
CA GLU A 28 31.85 -11.31 -9.95
C GLU A 28 31.18 -10.36 -10.96
N LEU A 29 29.89 -10.07 -10.80
CA LEU A 29 29.15 -9.14 -11.63
C LEU A 29 28.74 -7.89 -10.84
N PRO A 30 28.59 -6.73 -11.49
CA PRO A 30 28.04 -5.54 -10.87
C PRO A 30 26.58 -5.80 -10.43
N HIS A 31 26.14 -5.06 -9.41
CA HIS A 31 24.77 -5.18 -8.90
C HIS A 31 23.71 -4.90 -9.96
N SER A 32 23.94 -3.92 -10.83
CA SER A 32 23.07 -3.51 -11.94
C SER A 32 23.84 -2.59 -12.89
N GLY A 33 23.36 -2.39 -14.12
CA GLY A 33 23.91 -1.40 -15.06
C GLY A 33 24.19 -1.95 -16.46
N SER A 34 24.74 -1.11 -17.34
CA SER A 34 25.03 -1.47 -18.74
C SER A 34 26.08 -2.57 -18.89
N GLU A 35 26.90 -2.79 -17.85
CA GLU A 35 27.89 -3.87 -17.80
C GLU A 35 27.26 -5.28 -17.78
N VAL A 36 25.96 -5.41 -17.50
CA VAL A 36 25.19 -6.68 -17.53
C VAL A 36 24.07 -6.66 -18.57
N GLN A 37 24.23 -5.86 -19.62
CA GLN A 37 23.20 -5.65 -20.64
C GLN A 37 22.84 -6.96 -21.36
N GLU A 38 23.78 -7.84 -21.68
CA GLU A 38 23.47 -9.06 -22.45
C GLU A 38 22.59 -10.04 -21.66
N LEU A 39 22.79 -10.15 -20.33
CA LEU A 39 21.88 -10.90 -19.47
C LEU A 39 20.47 -10.29 -19.46
N SER A 40 20.39 -8.96 -19.50
CA SER A 40 19.11 -8.24 -19.56
C SER A 40 18.42 -8.44 -20.91
N ASP A 41 19.17 -8.40 -22.01
CA ASP A 41 18.68 -8.66 -23.36
C ASP A 41 18.22 -10.12 -23.52
N GLU A 42 18.97 -11.07 -22.96
CA GLU A 42 18.59 -12.47 -22.88
C GLU A 42 17.26 -12.65 -22.13
N LEU A 43 17.10 -11.98 -20.99
CA LEU A 43 15.84 -12.00 -20.24
C LEU A 43 14.70 -11.42 -21.07
N ALA A 44 14.89 -10.26 -21.68
CA ALA A 44 13.89 -9.63 -22.54
C ALA A 44 13.46 -10.57 -23.67
N ARG A 45 14.41 -11.25 -24.32
CA ARG A 45 14.14 -12.21 -25.39
C ARG A 45 13.36 -13.43 -24.91
N ARG A 46 13.70 -13.99 -23.74
CA ARG A 46 12.95 -15.14 -23.17
C ARG A 46 11.54 -14.75 -22.75
N LEU A 47 11.35 -13.53 -22.23
CA LEU A 47 10.02 -13.01 -21.90
C LEU A 47 9.17 -12.79 -23.16
N ALA A 48 9.76 -12.21 -24.22
CA ALA A 48 9.11 -12.06 -25.52
C ALA A 48 8.69 -13.44 -26.08
N ALA A 49 9.61 -14.42 -26.07
CA ALA A 49 9.33 -15.79 -26.50
C ALA A 49 8.27 -16.49 -25.63
N PHE A 50 8.26 -16.25 -24.31
CA PHE A 50 7.27 -16.82 -23.40
C PHE A 50 5.85 -16.40 -23.79
N PHE A 51 5.66 -15.11 -24.09
CA PHE A 51 4.39 -14.50 -24.49
C PHE A 51 4.12 -14.51 -26.00
N GLN A 52 5.02 -15.08 -26.80
CA GLN A 52 4.95 -15.04 -28.28
C GLN A 52 4.76 -13.61 -28.80
N SER A 53 5.49 -12.68 -28.19
CA SER A 53 5.48 -11.26 -28.56
C SER A 53 6.74 -10.91 -29.36
N ASP A 54 6.65 -9.89 -30.21
CA ASP A 54 7.75 -9.50 -31.09
C ASP A 54 8.87 -8.77 -30.35
N CYS A 55 8.52 -7.94 -29.35
CA CYS A 55 9.47 -7.18 -28.55
C CYS A 55 9.15 -7.23 -27.05
N CYS A 56 10.18 -6.99 -26.22
CA CYS A 56 10.05 -6.88 -24.76
C CYS A 56 10.99 -5.80 -24.21
N PHE A 57 10.49 -4.95 -23.32
CA PHE A 57 11.25 -3.90 -22.64
C PHE A 57 11.20 -4.09 -21.13
N LEU A 58 12.36 -4.07 -20.49
CA LEU A 58 12.50 -4.26 -19.05
C LEU A 58 12.38 -2.92 -18.30
N THR A 59 11.84 -2.97 -17.08
CA THR A 59 11.63 -1.82 -16.20
C THR A 59 11.98 -2.17 -14.75
N SER A 60 12.32 -1.19 -13.92
CA SER A 60 12.75 -1.41 -12.53
C SER A 60 11.67 -2.03 -11.63
N THR A 61 10.40 -1.84 -11.97
CA THR A 61 9.24 -2.32 -11.20
C THR A 61 8.05 -2.56 -12.13
N GLY A 62 7.07 -3.39 -11.71
CA GLY A 62 5.79 -3.52 -12.44
C GLY A 62 4.98 -2.22 -12.52
N PHE A 63 5.16 -1.29 -11.56
CA PHE A 63 4.61 0.06 -11.68
C PHE A 63 5.28 0.81 -12.85
N GLY A 64 6.60 0.71 -12.98
CA GLY A 64 7.38 1.23 -14.10
C GLY A 64 6.92 0.68 -15.46
N SER A 65 6.48 -0.58 -15.52
CA SER A 65 5.95 -1.18 -16.76
C SER A 65 4.70 -0.46 -17.27
N ASN A 66 3.81 -0.03 -16.37
CA ASN A 66 2.62 0.74 -16.75
C ASN A 66 2.93 2.21 -17.08
N ILE A 67 3.95 2.78 -16.43
CA ILE A 67 4.53 4.11 -16.74
C ILE A 67 5.24 4.12 -18.10
N LEU A 68 5.71 2.95 -18.57
CA LEU A 68 6.22 2.74 -19.93
C LEU A 68 5.08 2.54 -20.93
N GLY A 69 4.24 1.53 -20.71
CA GLY A 69 3.32 1.01 -21.73
C GLY A 69 2.25 2.01 -22.17
N PHE A 70 1.53 2.63 -21.23
CA PHE A 70 0.42 3.52 -21.58
C PHE A 70 0.89 4.79 -22.31
N PRO A 71 1.89 5.56 -21.80
CA PRO A 71 2.31 6.80 -22.45
C PRO A 71 3.04 6.59 -23.77
N ALA A 72 3.67 5.42 -23.97
CA ALA A 72 4.31 5.09 -25.24
C ALA A 72 3.31 4.98 -26.40
N ILE A 73 2.05 4.63 -26.11
CA ILE A 73 1.10 4.21 -27.14
C ILE A 73 -0.05 5.21 -27.29
N ALA A 74 -0.58 5.72 -26.18
CA ALA A 74 -1.80 6.53 -26.20
C ALA A 74 -1.50 8.04 -26.33
N SER A 75 -1.80 8.60 -27.51
CA SER A 75 -1.75 10.02 -27.86
C SER A 75 -3.13 10.70 -27.79
N LYS A 76 -3.20 12.01 -28.11
CA LYS A 76 -4.41 12.85 -27.96
C LYS A 76 -5.66 12.35 -28.69
N ASP A 77 -5.48 11.58 -29.75
CA ASP A 77 -6.52 10.96 -30.57
C ASP A 77 -7.00 9.59 -30.05
N TRP A 78 -6.48 9.13 -28.91
CA TRP A 78 -6.86 7.87 -28.28
C TRP A 78 -7.93 8.03 -27.20
N MET A 79 -8.80 7.02 -27.11
CA MET A 79 -9.64 6.73 -25.96
C MET A 79 -9.07 5.52 -25.19
N ILE A 80 -8.86 5.67 -23.88
CA ILE A 80 -8.53 4.54 -22.99
C ILE A 80 -9.79 4.14 -22.22
N ILE A 81 -10.21 2.89 -22.35
CA ILE A 81 -11.33 2.29 -21.62
C ILE A 81 -10.75 1.24 -20.65
N MET A 82 -11.01 1.36 -19.36
CA MET A 82 -10.40 0.50 -18.34
C MET A 82 -11.47 -0.20 -17.50
N ASP A 83 -11.21 -1.44 -17.11
CA ASP A 83 -11.99 -2.08 -16.05
C ASP A 83 -11.83 -1.27 -14.75
N GLU A 84 -12.92 -1.03 -14.03
CA GLU A 84 -12.89 -0.20 -12.82
C GLU A 84 -12.00 -0.77 -11.70
N LYS A 85 -11.74 -2.08 -11.72
CA LYS A 85 -10.93 -2.80 -10.74
C LYS A 85 -9.48 -3.04 -11.16
N CYS A 86 -9.05 -2.49 -12.30
CA CYS A 86 -7.64 -2.47 -12.68
C CYS A 86 -6.74 -1.90 -11.57
N HIS A 87 -5.50 -2.37 -11.47
CA HIS A 87 -4.57 -1.88 -10.47
C HIS A 87 -4.31 -0.39 -10.68
N ASN A 88 -4.15 0.31 -9.56
CA ASN A 88 -3.86 1.75 -9.54
C ASN A 88 -2.59 2.14 -10.33
N SER A 89 -1.65 1.21 -10.54
CA SER A 89 -0.52 1.40 -11.46
C SER A 89 -0.97 1.64 -12.89
N MET A 90 -1.95 0.88 -13.38
CA MET A 90 -2.51 1.05 -14.73
C MET A 90 -3.20 2.40 -14.86
N PHE A 91 -4.00 2.80 -13.85
CA PHE A 91 -4.60 4.13 -13.83
C PHE A 91 -3.53 5.22 -13.87
N SER A 92 -2.44 5.08 -13.11
CA SER A 92 -1.33 6.04 -13.11
C SER A 92 -0.68 6.16 -14.50
N GLY A 93 -0.40 5.04 -15.17
CA GLY A 93 0.11 5.03 -16.54
C GLY A 93 -0.87 5.66 -17.54
N ALA A 94 -2.15 5.30 -17.46
CA ALA A 94 -3.20 5.88 -18.29
C ALA A 94 -3.33 7.39 -18.06
N PHE A 95 -3.22 7.90 -16.84
CA PHE A 95 -3.23 9.34 -16.55
C PHE A 95 -1.99 10.07 -17.04
N GLN A 96 -0.82 9.41 -17.04
CA GLN A 96 0.41 9.96 -17.58
C GLN A 96 0.39 10.04 -19.12
N SER A 97 -0.38 9.17 -19.78
CA SER A 97 -0.55 9.22 -21.23
C SER A 97 -1.25 10.50 -21.71
N GLU A 98 -1.07 10.82 -22.99
CA GLU A 98 -1.67 11.98 -23.63
C GLU A 98 -3.08 11.70 -24.20
N ALA A 99 -3.66 10.54 -23.89
CA ALA A 99 -4.99 10.13 -24.32
C ALA A 99 -6.02 11.25 -24.23
N GLY A 100 -6.77 11.49 -25.30
CA GLY A 100 -7.79 12.53 -25.38
C GLY A 100 -8.89 12.33 -24.33
N ALA A 101 -9.25 11.09 -24.07
CA ALA A 101 -10.20 10.74 -23.02
C ALA A 101 -9.93 9.37 -22.39
N ARG A 102 -10.48 9.19 -21.19
CA ARG A 102 -10.36 8.00 -20.35
C ARG A 102 -11.74 7.67 -19.78
N LYS A 103 -12.18 6.42 -19.88
CA LYS A 103 -13.44 5.93 -19.31
C LYS A 103 -13.19 4.65 -18.51
N ARG A 104 -14.07 4.40 -17.54
CA ARG A 104 -14.14 3.13 -16.81
C ARG A 104 -15.43 2.40 -17.18
N PHE A 105 -15.38 1.08 -17.21
CA PHE A 105 -16.55 0.21 -17.25
C PHE A 105 -16.59 -0.66 -16.00
N ARG A 106 -17.78 -1.10 -15.60
CA ARG A 106 -17.98 -1.98 -14.45
C ARG A 106 -17.20 -3.26 -14.60
N HIS A 107 -16.75 -3.78 -13.48
CA HIS A 107 -15.89 -4.94 -13.43
C HIS A 107 -16.46 -6.12 -14.24
N ASN A 108 -15.69 -6.61 -15.22
CA ASN A 108 -16.08 -7.72 -16.10
C ASN A 108 -17.42 -7.54 -16.87
N ASP A 109 -17.99 -6.34 -16.93
CA ASP A 109 -19.25 -6.06 -17.64
C ASP A 109 -19.01 -5.79 -19.13
N MET A 110 -19.05 -6.85 -19.94
CA MET A 110 -18.82 -6.76 -21.39
C MET A 110 -19.92 -6.04 -22.15
N ASN A 111 -21.14 -5.97 -21.59
CA ASN A 111 -22.25 -5.25 -22.22
C ASN A 111 -22.05 -3.74 -22.09
N GLU A 112 -21.61 -3.28 -20.92
CA GLU A 112 -21.23 -1.89 -20.72
C GLU A 112 -20.00 -1.50 -21.55
N LEU A 113 -18.98 -2.37 -21.60
CA LEU A 113 -17.84 -2.16 -22.48
C LEU A 113 -18.29 -1.98 -23.94
N GLU A 114 -19.16 -2.86 -24.45
CA GLU A 114 -19.70 -2.75 -25.81
C GLU A 114 -20.50 -1.46 -26.02
N ALA A 115 -21.34 -1.07 -25.06
CA ALA A 115 -22.08 0.19 -25.13
C ALA A 115 -21.15 1.41 -25.20
N ILE A 116 -20.05 1.40 -24.43
CA ILE A 116 -19.04 2.46 -24.49
C ILE A 116 -18.36 2.46 -25.85
N LEU A 117 -17.92 1.29 -26.36
CA LEU A 117 -17.27 1.14 -27.66
C LEU A 117 -18.12 1.73 -28.80
N ILE A 118 -19.41 1.40 -28.84
CA ILE A 118 -20.36 1.97 -29.82
C ILE A 118 -20.37 3.49 -29.70
N SER A 119 -20.48 4.04 -28.48
CA SER A 119 -20.60 5.48 -28.25
C SER A 119 -19.36 6.31 -28.62
N VAL A 120 -18.17 5.70 -28.68
CA VAL A 120 -16.90 6.42 -28.91
C VAL A 120 -16.27 6.13 -30.27
N SER A 121 -16.76 5.11 -30.99
CA SER A 121 -16.17 4.61 -32.24
C SER A 121 -16.02 5.67 -33.34
N GLU A 122 -16.94 6.65 -33.40
CA GLU A 122 -16.86 7.75 -34.37
C GLU A 122 -16.07 8.96 -33.85
N THR A 123 -15.76 9.02 -32.55
CA THR A 123 -15.12 10.19 -31.91
C THR A 123 -13.60 10.04 -31.81
N PHE A 124 -13.08 8.83 -31.66
CA PHE A 124 -11.64 8.57 -31.48
C PHE A 124 -11.13 7.61 -32.54
N SER A 125 -10.02 7.97 -33.19
CA SER A 125 -9.39 7.14 -34.22
C SER A 125 -8.83 5.83 -33.66
N HIS A 126 -8.45 5.84 -32.38
CA HIS A 126 -7.84 4.71 -31.72
C HIS A 126 -8.46 4.47 -30.34
N ILE A 127 -8.73 3.21 -30.05
CA ILE A 127 -9.31 2.79 -28.77
C ILE A 127 -8.37 1.76 -28.15
N MET A 128 -8.03 1.97 -26.89
CA MET A 128 -7.35 1.01 -26.03
C MET A 128 -8.34 0.51 -24.98
N VAL A 129 -8.51 -0.80 -24.87
CA VAL A 129 -9.21 -1.46 -23.76
C VAL A 129 -8.17 -2.07 -22.85
N ALA A 130 -8.19 -1.71 -21.56
CA ALA A 130 -7.24 -2.17 -20.58
C ALA A 130 -7.91 -3.01 -19.48
N VAL A 131 -7.34 -4.18 -19.21
CA VAL A 131 -7.81 -5.17 -18.23
C VAL A 131 -6.64 -5.77 -17.45
N GLU A 132 -6.91 -6.45 -16.33
CA GLU A 132 -5.92 -7.34 -15.70
C GLU A 132 -6.08 -8.77 -16.21
N GLY A 133 -4.97 -9.52 -16.27
CA GLY A 133 -5.00 -10.95 -16.55
C GLY A 133 -5.59 -11.78 -15.39
N MET A 134 -5.48 -11.27 -14.16
CA MET A 134 -6.19 -11.78 -12.98
C MET A 134 -6.33 -10.68 -11.92
N TYR A 135 -7.56 -10.40 -11.50
CA TYR A 135 -7.87 -9.35 -10.55
C TYR A 135 -7.67 -9.84 -9.12
N SER A 136 -6.54 -9.48 -8.52
CA SER A 136 -6.11 -10.09 -7.24
C SER A 136 -6.97 -9.76 -6.01
N MET A 137 -7.78 -8.70 -6.04
CA MET A 137 -8.67 -8.33 -4.93
C MET A 137 -9.90 -9.24 -4.83
N ASP A 138 -10.43 -9.65 -5.97
CA ASP A 138 -11.61 -10.50 -6.06
C ASP A 138 -11.28 -11.94 -6.44
N GLY A 139 -10.10 -12.22 -6.98
CA GLY A 139 -9.75 -13.53 -7.53
C GLY A 139 -10.53 -13.87 -8.80
N THR A 140 -10.92 -12.86 -9.58
CA THR A 140 -11.68 -13.02 -10.82
C THR A 140 -10.77 -12.97 -12.05
N LEU A 141 -11.22 -13.59 -13.15
CA LEU A 141 -10.56 -13.55 -14.45
C LEU A 141 -11.35 -12.67 -15.43
N PRO A 142 -10.68 -12.01 -16.38
CA PRO A 142 -11.39 -11.31 -17.46
C PRO A 142 -12.10 -12.32 -18.38
N PRO A 143 -13.30 -12.01 -18.92
CA PRO A 143 -14.00 -12.87 -19.87
C PRO A 143 -13.33 -12.83 -21.26
N LEU A 144 -12.19 -13.51 -21.41
CA LEU A 144 -11.33 -13.43 -22.59
C LEU A 144 -12.03 -13.78 -23.91
N ALA A 145 -12.94 -14.75 -23.91
CA ALA A 145 -13.69 -15.13 -25.11
C ALA A 145 -14.57 -13.97 -25.61
N ARG A 146 -15.29 -13.29 -24.70
CA ARG A 146 -16.12 -12.15 -25.07
C ARG A 146 -15.29 -10.92 -25.44
N LEU A 147 -14.17 -10.70 -24.76
CA LEU A 147 -13.19 -9.67 -25.16
C LEU A 147 -12.65 -9.92 -26.57
N HIS A 148 -12.40 -11.18 -26.94
CA HIS A 148 -11.97 -11.56 -28.29
C HIS A 148 -12.99 -11.15 -29.35
N GLU A 149 -14.25 -11.52 -29.15
CA GLU A 149 -15.35 -11.18 -30.04
C GLU A 149 -15.49 -9.66 -30.22
N LEU A 150 -15.47 -8.91 -29.11
CA LEU A 150 -15.55 -7.44 -29.15
C LEU A 150 -14.34 -6.83 -29.86
N LYS A 151 -13.13 -7.36 -29.62
CA LYS A 151 -11.93 -6.88 -30.30
C LYS A 151 -12.01 -7.10 -31.81
N GLN A 152 -12.47 -8.25 -32.27
CA GLN A 152 -12.68 -8.51 -33.70
C GLN A 152 -13.71 -7.57 -34.32
N ARG A 153 -14.79 -7.25 -33.57
CA ARG A 153 -15.87 -6.39 -34.05
C ARG A 153 -15.49 -4.91 -34.11
N TYR A 154 -14.76 -4.41 -33.12
CA TYR A 154 -14.50 -2.97 -32.94
C TYR A 154 -13.03 -2.56 -33.18
N GLY A 155 -12.11 -3.50 -33.37
CA GLY A 155 -10.73 -3.22 -33.76
C GLY A 155 -9.86 -2.51 -32.72
N PHE A 156 -10.21 -2.56 -31.43
CA PHE A 156 -9.44 -1.90 -30.38
C PHE A 156 -8.13 -2.62 -30.04
N VAL A 157 -7.21 -1.88 -29.43
CA VAL A 157 -5.97 -2.40 -28.84
C VAL A 157 -6.27 -2.93 -27.44
N LEU A 158 -5.93 -4.19 -27.17
CA LEU A 158 -6.08 -4.82 -25.86
C LEU A 158 -4.76 -4.74 -25.08
N TYR A 159 -4.79 -4.00 -23.97
CA TYR A 159 -3.72 -3.89 -23.00
C TYR A 159 -4.06 -4.77 -21.79
N CYS A 160 -3.18 -5.71 -21.43
CA CYS A 160 -3.40 -6.59 -20.28
C CYS A 160 -2.27 -6.44 -19.26
N ASP A 161 -2.61 -6.17 -17.99
CA ASP A 161 -1.62 -6.25 -16.90
C ASP A 161 -1.59 -7.67 -16.32
N GLU A 162 -0.47 -8.35 -16.55
CA GLU A 162 -0.20 -9.74 -16.18
C GLU A 162 0.48 -9.85 -14.81
N ALA A 163 0.40 -8.81 -13.96
CA ALA A 163 1.10 -8.76 -12.69
C ALA A 163 0.84 -9.97 -11.77
N HIS A 164 -0.42 -10.44 -11.73
CA HIS A 164 -0.83 -11.56 -10.88
C HIS A 164 -1.05 -12.87 -11.66
N SER A 165 -1.17 -12.81 -12.99
CA SER A 165 -1.40 -13.95 -13.89
C SER A 165 -0.13 -14.54 -14.50
N PHE A 166 0.95 -13.76 -14.62
CA PHE A 166 2.24 -14.23 -15.12
C PHE A 166 2.76 -15.40 -14.27
N LEU A 167 3.01 -16.54 -14.93
CA LEU A 167 3.44 -17.81 -14.32
C LEU A 167 2.50 -18.38 -13.25
N SER A 168 1.21 -18.02 -13.23
CA SER A 168 0.28 -18.42 -12.16
C SER A 168 -1.05 -19.02 -12.61
N ILE A 169 -1.56 -18.66 -13.79
CA ILE A 169 -2.85 -19.17 -14.32
C ILE A 169 -2.72 -19.91 -15.66
N GLY A 170 -1.50 -20.03 -16.19
CA GLY A 170 -1.23 -20.62 -17.51
C GLY A 170 -1.03 -19.56 -18.60
N ARG A 171 -0.87 -20.00 -19.85
CA ARG A 171 -0.69 -19.10 -21.01
C ARG A 171 -2.03 -18.47 -21.40
N THR A 172 -2.09 -17.15 -21.41
CA THR A 172 -3.23 -16.37 -21.93
C THR A 172 -3.20 -16.32 -23.46
N ALA A 173 -4.36 -16.17 -24.09
CA ALA A 173 -4.53 -16.26 -25.55
C ALA A 173 -3.72 -15.19 -26.34
N ASP A 174 -3.43 -15.47 -27.62
CA ASP A 174 -2.73 -14.60 -28.59
C ASP A 174 -3.50 -13.30 -28.95
N LEU A 175 -4.56 -13.00 -28.22
CA LEU A 175 -5.39 -11.81 -28.43
C LEU A 175 -4.74 -10.52 -27.95
N ILE A 176 -3.92 -10.57 -26.91
CA ILE A 176 -3.45 -9.38 -26.21
C ILE A 176 -2.32 -8.73 -27.02
N ASP A 177 -2.45 -7.43 -27.28
CA ASP A 177 -1.48 -6.68 -28.08
C ASP A 177 -0.27 -6.22 -27.28
N ILE A 178 -0.52 -5.82 -26.02
CA ILE A 178 0.46 -5.27 -25.10
C ILE A 178 0.22 -5.91 -23.73
N ARG A 179 1.28 -6.47 -23.16
CA ARG A 179 1.29 -7.09 -21.84
C ARG A 179 2.27 -6.34 -20.96
N SER A 180 1.80 -5.75 -19.86
CA SER A 180 2.68 -5.35 -18.77
C SER A 180 2.73 -6.45 -17.72
N ALA A 181 3.83 -6.61 -17.00
CA ALA A 181 3.85 -7.51 -15.85
C ALA A 181 4.93 -7.11 -14.83
N THR A 182 4.95 -7.82 -13.70
CA THR A 182 5.94 -7.66 -12.64
C THR A 182 6.68 -8.97 -12.37
N LEU A 183 7.94 -8.87 -11.94
CA LEU A 183 8.72 -10.01 -11.44
C LEU A 183 8.48 -10.26 -9.94
N SER A 184 7.83 -9.32 -9.24
CA SER A 184 7.74 -9.33 -7.76
C SER A 184 6.75 -10.33 -7.17
N LYS A 185 5.94 -10.98 -8.01
CA LYS A 185 4.93 -11.95 -7.60
C LYS A 185 5.47 -13.36 -7.83
N ALA A 186 5.11 -13.99 -8.95
CA ALA A 186 5.44 -15.38 -9.22
C ALA A 186 6.95 -15.67 -9.22
N VAL A 187 7.78 -14.75 -9.74
CA VAL A 187 9.24 -14.93 -9.85
C VAL A 187 9.97 -14.70 -8.52
N GLY A 188 9.42 -13.85 -7.65
CA GLY A 188 10.06 -13.47 -6.38
C GLY A 188 11.28 -12.57 -6.59
N ALA A 189 11.21 -11.61 -7.51
CA ALA A 189 12.30 -10.68 -7.78
C ALA A 189 11.80 -9.25 -8.07
N ILE A 190 12.61 -8.23 -7.82
CA ILE A 190 12.28 -6.87 -8.25
C ILE A 190 12.39 -6.74 -9.78
N GLY A 191 11.54 -5.92 -10.40
CA GLY A 191 11.52 -5.69 -11.85
C GLY A 191 10.12 -5.79 -12.43
N GLY A 192 9.98 -5.33 -13.67
CA GLY A 192 8.79 -5.48 -14.49
C GLY A 192 9.15 -5.43 -15.97
N PHE A 193 8.20 -5.71 -16.84
CA PHE A 193 8.43 -5.68 -18.28
C PHE A 193 7.16 -5.38 -19.07
N VAL A 194 7.36 -4.94 -20.32
CA VAL A 194 6.29 -4.76 -21.32
C VAL A 194 6.62 -5.57 -22.55
N CYS A 195 5.78 -6.56 -22.87
CA CYS A 195 5.83 -7.31 -24.12
C CYS A 195 4.78 -6.77 -25.08
N ALA A 196 5.11 -6.64 -26.36
CA ALA A 196 4.17 -6.14 -27.36
C ALA A 196 4.44 -6.68 -28.77
N SER A 197 3.47 -6.47 -29.66
CA SER A 197 3.64 -6.64 -31.11
C SER A 197 4.55 -5.55 -31.69
N SER A 198 5.22 -5.90 -32.80
CA SER A 198 6.22 -5.10 -33.53
C SER A 198 5.72 -3.72 -33.92
N ARG A 199 4.41 -3.57 -34.18
CA ARG A 199 3.79 -2.26 -34.46
C ARG A 199 3.95 -1.23 -33.34
N PHE A 200 4.22 -1.66 -32.10
CA PHE A 200 4.43 -0.77 -30.95
C PHE A 200 5.90 -0.66 -30.54
N GLU A 201 6.80 -1.41 -31.17
CA GLU A 201 8.19 -1.53 -30.74
C GLU A 201 8.93 -0.18 -30.77
N SER A 202 8.75 0.60 -31.84
CA SER A 202 9.41 1.89 -31.99
C SER A 202 9.01 2.89 -30.91
N SER A 203 7.70 3.00 -30.62
CA SER A 203 7.19 3.91 -29.59
C SER A 203 7.59 3.46 -28.18
N LEU A 204 7.55 2.15 -27.91
CA LEU A 204 8.02 1.59 -26.63
C LEU A 204 9.53 1.78 -26.46
N CYS A 205 10.32 1.58 -27.50
CA CYS A 205 11.77 1.82 -27.49
C CYS A 205 12.07 3.28 -27.15
N HIS A 206 11.42 4.22 -27.84
CA HIS A 206 11.58 5.66 -27.59
C HIS A 206 11.25 6.02 -26.14
N GLN A 207 10.10 5.56 -25.63
CA GLN A 207 9.69 5.82 -24.25
C GLN A 207 10.63 5.15 -23.24
N ASN A 208 11.10 3.92 -23.53
CA ASN A 208 12.04 3.22 -22.67
C ASN A 208 13.39 3.94 -22.59
N THR A 209 13.88 4.52 -23.68
CA THR A 209 15.08 5.37 -23.67
C THR A 209 14.90 6.60 -22.78
N GLN A 210 13.72 7.23 -22.79
CA GLN A 210 13.41 8.35 -21.89
C GLN A 210 13.37 7.91 -20.42
N LEU A 211 12.70 6.77 -20.13
CA LEU A 211 12.63 6.22 -18.78
C LEU A 211 13.98 5.74 -18.27
N ALA A 212 14.89 5.32 -19.14
CA ALA A 212 16.25 4.94 -18.75
C ALA A 212 17.04 6.10 -18.12
N PHE A 213 16.67 7.36 -18.37
CA PHE A 213 17.23 8.54 -17.68
C PHE A 213 16.59 8.84 -16.33
N MET A 214 15.47 8.19 -16.00
CA MET A 214 14.71 8.40 -14.78
C MET A 214 14.81 7.22 -13.80
N CYS A 215 14.83 6.00 -14.33
CA CYS A 215 14.66 4.78 -13.56
C CYS A 215 15.98 4.01 -13.39
N ASP A 216 16.08 3.28 -12.29
CA ASP A 216 17.20 2.38 -12.03
C ASP A 216 17.11 1.12 -12.93
N PRO A 217 18.23 0.53 -13.37
CA PRO A 217 18.19 -0.76 -14.05
C PRO A 217 17.83 -1.90 -13.10
N ILE A 218 17.31 -3.00 -13.66
CA ILE A 218 17.00 -4.21 -12.88
C ILE A 218 18.30 -4.79 -12.29
N PRO A 219 18.32 -5.20 -11.01
CA PRO A 219 19.47 -5.87 -10.41
C PRO A 219 19.81 -7.21 -11.09
N THR A 220 21.09 -7.50 -11.24
CA THR A 220 21.62 -8.73 -11.86
C THR A 220 21.05 -9.99 -11.24
N ALA A 221 20.93 -10.03 -9.90
CA ALA A 221 20.35 -11.17 -9.18
C ALA A 221 18.87 -11.41 -9.55
N ALA A 222 18.11 -10.34 -9.78
CA ALA A 222 16.72 -10.41 -10.21
C ALA A 222 16.60 -10.88 -11.67
N VAL A 223 17.51 -10.42 -12.54
CA VAL A 223 17.60 -10.89 -13.93
C VAL A 223 17.85 -12.40 -13.97
N LEU A 224 18.84 -12.88 -13.20
CA LEU A 224 19.14 -14.31 -13.08
C LEU A 224 17.96 -15.12 -12.52
N GLN A 225 17.24 -14.57 -11.54
CA GLN A 225 16.04 -15.20 -10.98
C GLN A 225 14.91 -15.36 -11.99
N ALA A 226 14.68 -14.35 -12.83
CA ALA A 226 13.69 -14.46 -13.89
C ALA A 226 14.12 -15.45 -14.99
N LEU A 227 15.40 -15.45 -15.37
CA LEU A 227 15.95 -16.44 -16.30
C LEU A 227 15.82 -17.87 -15.75
N TRP A 228 16.08 -18.07 -14.46
CA TRP A 228 15.91 -19.34 -13.76
C TRP A 228 14.46 -19.83 -13.71
N ALA A 229 13.51 -18.92 -13.54
CA ALA A 229 12.09 -19.24 -13.64
C ALA A 229 11.75 -19.72 -15.07
N LEU A 230 12.16 -18.96 -16.09
CA LEU A 230 11.84 -19.23 -17.50
C LEU A 230 12.54 -20.48 -18.06
N SER A 231 13.66 -20.90 -17.47
CA SER A 231 14.42 -22.07 -17.91
C SER A 231 13.84 -23.41 -17.43
N ARG A 232 12.74 -23.38 -16.65
CA ARG A 232 12.15 -24.56 -16.01
C ARG A 232 10.64 -24.74 -16.30
N PRO A 233 10.25 -24.88 -17.58
CA PRO A 233 8.84 -25.04 -17.95
C PRO A 233 8.17 -26.28 -17.37
N LEU A 234 8.87 -27.41 -17.14
CA LEU A 234 8.26 -28.59 -16.52
C LEU A 234 7.92 -28.34 -15.05
N HIS A 235 8.83 -27.72 -14.29
CA HIS A 235 8.56 -27.28 -12.92
C HIS A 235 7.33 -26.36 -12.86
N LEU A 236 7.28 -25.37 -13.76
CA LEU A 236 6.16 -24.42 -13.84
C LEU A 236 4.83 -25.12 -14.17
N ALA A 237 4.81 -26.00 -15.16
CA ALA A 237 3.61 -26.74 -15.57
C ALA A 237 3.05 -27.60 -14.43
N ARG A 238 3.91 -28.34 -13.72
CA ARG A 238 3.53 -29.10 -12.53
C ARG A 238 3.01 -28.18 -11.42
N GLY A 239 3.71 -27.08 -11.18
CA GLY A 239 3.33 -26.05 -10.21
C GLY A 239 1.92 -25.52 -10.45
N LEU A 240 1.58 -25.21 -11.70
CA LEU A 240 0.24 -24.74 -12.09
C LEU A 240 -0.85 -25.78 -11.79
N VAL A 241 -0.65 -27.04 -12.19
CA VAL A 241 -1.62 -28.12 -11.91
C VAL A 241 -1.84 -28.28 -10.41
N ARG A 242 -0.75 -28.27 -9.63
CA ARG A 242 -0.83 -28.34 -8.17
C ARG A 242 -1.57 -27.13 -7.59
N LEU A 243 -1.20 -25.92 -8.00
CA LEU A 243 -1.81 -24.68 -7.52
C LEU A 243 -3.31 -24.63 -7.79
N GLN A 244 -3.75 -25.05 -8.99
CA GLN A 244 -5.15 -25.19 -9.34
C GLN A 244 -5.86 -26.21 -8.44
N SER A 245 -5.26 -27.37 -8.18
CA SER A 245 -5.85 -28.39 -7.30
C SER A 245 -6.01 -27.89 -5.85
N ILE A 246 -5.03 -27.12 -5.34
CA ILE A 246 -5.09 -26.49 -4.02
C ILE A 246 -6.20 -25.45 -4.00
N SER A 247 -6.24 -24.55 -5.00
CA SER A 247 -7.26 -23.49 -5.06
C SER A 247 -8.67 -24.08 -5.11
N LYS A 248 -8.89 -25.08 -5.97
CA LYS A 248 -10.17 -25.79 -6.06
C LYS A 248 -10.58 -26.40 -4.74
N PHE A 249 -9.67 -27.15 -4.09
CA PHE A 249 -9.96 -27.74 -2.80
C PHE A 249 -10.31 -26.70 -1.73
N CYS A 250 -9.51 -25.63 -1.62
CA CYS A 250 -9.76 -24.56 -0.64
C CYS A 250 -11.12 -23.91 -0.86
N HIS A 251 -11.47 -23.56 -2.11
CA HIS A 251 -12.76 -22.97 -2.44
C HIS A 251 -13.92 -23.90 -2.11
N GLU A 252 -13.86 -25.16 -2.54
CA GLU A 252 -14.93 -26.13 -2.29
C GLU A 252 -15.10 -26.41 -0.80
N GLU A 253 -14.01 -26.63 -0.07
CA GLU A 253 -14.08 -26.96 1.35
C GLU A 253 -14.55 -25.77 2.19
N LEU A 254 -14.03 -24.57 1.95
CA LEU A 254 -14.48 -23.38 2.67
C LEU A 254 -15.95 -23.06 2.40
N ARG A 255 -16.40 -23.13 1.13
CA ARG A 255 -17.82 -22.94 0.77
C ARG A 255 -18.71 -23.99 1.42
N ARG A 256 -18.30 -25.26 1.43
CA ARG A 256 -19.04 -26.34 2.09
C ARG A 256 -19.17 -26.13 3.59
N GLN A 257 -18.16 -25.55 4.23
CA GLN A 257 -18.15 -25.22 5.65
C GLN A 257 -18.95 -23.94 5.98
N GLY A 258 -19.40 -23.19 4.96
CA GLY A 258 -20.19 -21.97 5.11
C GLY A 258 -19.36 -20.68 5.15
N VAL A 259 -18.06 -20.75 4.82
CA VAL A 259 -17.20 -19.57 4.67
C VAL A 259 -17.36 -19.03 3.25
N PHE A 260 -17.70 -17.75 3.12
CA PHE A 260 -17.80 -17.11 1.81
C PHE A 260 -16.40 -16.72 1.31
N VAL A 261 -16.10 -17.15 0.09
CA VAL A 261 -14.83 -16.91 -0.60
C VAL A 261 -15.12 -16.36 -1.98
N TYR A 262 -14.53 -15.20 -2.28
CA TYR A 262 -14.64 -14.54 -3.58
C TYR A 262 -13.86 -15.29 -4.66
N GLY A 263 -14.15 -14.97 -5.91
CA GLY A 263 -13.33 -15.37 -7.04
C GLY A 263 -13.60 -16.78 -7.56
N GLU A 264 -12.82 -17.10 -8.58
CA GLU A 264 -12.87 -18.37 -9.32
C GLU A 264 -11.86 -19.36 -8.74
N ASP A 265 -12.24 -20.64 -8.75
CA ASP A 265 -11.48 -21.74 -8.16
C ASP A 265 -10.23 -22.15 -8.96
N ALA A 266 -10.01 -21.51 -10.10
CA ALA A 266 -8.82 -21.63 -10.94
C ALA A 266 -7.73 -20.60 -10.59
N THR A 267 -8.02 -19.60 -9.75
CA THR A 267 -7.04 -18.54 -9.44
C THR A 267 -6.21 -18.88 -8.20
N PRO A 268 -4.94 -18.46 -8.13
CA PRO A 268 -4.11 -18.63 -6.94
C PRO A 268 -4.47 -17.65 -5.81
N MET A 269 -5.59 -16.95 -5.91
CA MET A 269 -6.05 -16.00 -4.91
C MET A 269 -7.28 -16.56 -4.21
N LEU A 270 -7.26 -16.48 -2.88
CA LEU A 270 -8.33 -16.94 -2.01
C LEU A 270 -8.76 -15.77 -1.10
N PRO A 271 -9.61 -14.84 -1.58
CA PRO A 271 -10.11 -13.75 -0.77
C PRO A 271 -11.27 -14.22 0.11
N VAL A 272 -11.08 -14.18 1.42
CA VAL A 272 -12.04 -14.63 2.43
C VAL A 272 -12.82 -13.44 2.97
N TYR A 273 -14.14 -13.45 2.87
CA TYR A 273 -14.98 -12.37 3.37
C TYR A 273 -14.89 -12.21 4.90
N ALA A 274 -14.81 -10.95 5.34
CA ALA A 274 -14.83 -10.58 6.75
C ALA A 274 -15.93 -9.56 7.10
N GLY A 275 -16.45 -8.81 6.10
CA GLY A 275 -17.48 -7.79 6.30
C GLY A 275 -16.87 -6.43 6.58
N SER A 276 -16.79 -6.02 7.84
CA SER A 276 -16.26 -4.71 8.22
C SER A 276 -14.71 -4.67 8.26
N PRO A 277 -14.08 -3.49 8.16
CA PRO A 277 -12.63 -3.35 8.29
C PRO A 277 -12.07 -3.89 9.62
N THR A 278 -12.83 -3.71 10.70
CA THR A 278 -12.48 -4.23 12.04
C THR A 278 -12.45 -5.75 12.05
N GLN A 279 -13.48 -6.40 11.49
CA GLN A 279 -13.52 -7.86 11.38
C GLN A 279 -12.43 -8.40 10.46
N ALA A 280 -12.11 -7.72 9.36
CA ALA A 280 -10.98 -8.11 8.50
C ALA A 280 -9.64 -8.06 9.26
N SER A 281 -9.44 -7.00 10.05
CA SER A 281 -8.24 -6.84 10.89
C SER A 281 -8.15 -7.92 11.97
N GLU A 282 -9.27 -8.23 12.62
CA GLU A 282 -9.37 -9.31 13.61
C GLU A 282 -9.13 -10.69 12.99
N LEU A 283 -9.72 -10.98 11.83
CA LEU A 283 -9.49 -12.21 11.07
C LEU A 283 -8.01 -12.38 10.73
N SER A 284 -7.37 -11.32 10.21
CA SER A 284 -5.95 -11.31 9.89
C SER A 284 -5.09 -11.57 11.15
N TYR A 285 -5.44 -10.95 12.27
CA TYR A 285 -4.74 -11.16 13.54
C TYR A 285 -4.87 -12.60 14.04
N LEU A 286 -6.08 -13.17 14.05
CA LEU A 286 -6.33 -14.54 14.48
C LEU A 286 -5.58 -15.54 13.60
N LEU A 287 -5.63 -15.37 12.27
CA LEU A 287 -4.86 -16.21 11.34
C LEU A 287 -3.36 -16.14 11.64
N ARG A 288 -2.84 -14.95 11.99
CA ARG A 288 -1.43 -14.77 12.38
C ARG A 288 -1.07 -15.53 13.64
N THR A 289 -1.94 -15.55 14.66
CA THR A 289 -1.72 -16.36 15.88
C THR A 289 -1.70 -17.86 15.59
N LEU A 290 -2.31 -18.29 14.49
CA LEU A 290 -2.31 -19.67 14.00
C LEU A 290 -1.16 -19.94 13.00
N GLY A 291 -0.20 -19.03 12.88
CA GLY A 291 0.97 -19.17 12.00
C GLY A 291 0.73 -18.80 10.52
N LEU A 292 -0.38 -18.11 10.21
CA LEU A 292 -0.76 -17.70 8.86
C LEU A 292 -0.71 -16.17 8.72
N VAL A 293 0.21 -15.67 7.90
CA VAL A 293 0.28 -14.23 7.60
C VAL A 293 -0.63 -13.93 6.41
N CYS A 294 -1.82 -13.38 6.69
CA CYS A 294 -2.82 -13.06 5.67
C CYS A 294 -3.25 -11.59 5.81
N PRO A 295 -2.99 -10.72 4.82
CA PRO A 295 -3.32 -9.29 4.88
C PRO A 295 -4.83 -9.00 4.89
N PRO A 296 -5.31 -8.03 5.69
CA PRO A 296 -6.67 -7.52 5.62
C PRO A 296 -6.82 -6.43 4.54
N ILE A 297 -7.82 -6.57 3.68
CA ILE A 297 -8.18 -5.62 2.62
C ILE A 297 -9.45 -4.87 3.04
N SER A 298 -9.44 -3.55 2.90
CA SER A 298 -10.58 -2.66 3.14
C SER A 298 -10.59 -1.47 2.18
N GLN A 299 -11.55 -0.55 2.34
CA GLN A 299 -11.67 0.67 1.54
C GLN A 299 -10.35 1.46 1.52
N PRO A 300 -9.92 2.01 0.37
CA PRO A 300 -10.60 2.12 -0.93
C PRO A 300 -10.33 0.95 -1.89
N ALA A 301 -9.59 -0.08 -1.50
CA ALA A 301 -9.26 -1.19 -2.41
C ALA A 301 -10.48 -2.09 -2.71
N VAL A 302 -11.39 -2.20 -1.74
CA VAL A 302 -12.69 -2.89 -1.86
C VAL A 302 -13.77 -2.06 -1.17
N GLU A 303 -15.04 -2.36 -1.42
CA GLU A 303 -16.15 -1.69 -0.75
C GLU A 303 -16.09 -1.85 0.78
N LEU A 304 -16.56 -0.84 1.52
CA LEU A 304 -16.39 -0.74 2.98
C LEU A 304 -16.89 -1.98 3.73
N TRP A 305 -18.08 -2.48 3.35
CA TRP A 305 -18.73 -3.64 3.96
C TRP A 305 -18.39 -4.97 3.28
N GLU A 306 -17.46 -4.94 2.33
CA GLU A 306 -16.94 -6.11 1.64
C GLU A 306 -15.45 -6.33 1.96
N SER A 307 -15.02 -5.86 3.14
CA SER A 307 -13.68 -6.08 3.65
C SER A 307 -13.41 -7.58 3.79
N ARG A 308 -12.17 -7.97 3.52
CA ARG A 308 -11.79 -9.38 3.32
C ARG A 308 -10.35 -9.61 3.72
N VAL A 309 -9.98 -10.85 4.02
CA VAL A 309 -8.58 -11.25 4.17
C VAL A 309 -8.14 -11.97 2.92
N ARG A 310 -7.02 -11.54 2.34
CA ARG A 310 -6.54 -12.05 1.06
C ARG A 310 -5.43 -13.06 1.26
N ILE A 311 -5.57 -14.23 0.65
CA ILE A 311 -4.61 -15.32 0.76
C ILE A 311 -4.09 -15.68 -0.64
N GLY A 312 -2.79 -15.50 -0.88
CA GLY A 312 -2.08 -15.99 -2.04
C GLY A 312 -1.66 -17.45 -1.83
N LEU A 313 -2.20 -18.32 -2.66
CA LEU A 313 -1.86 -19.74 -2.68
C LEU A 313 -0.53 -19.98 -3.38
N SER A 314 0.17 -21.05 -2.98
CA SER A 314 1.45 -21.42 -3.57
C SER A 314 1.50 -22.94 -3.81
N PRO A 315 2.06 -23.39 -4.94
CA PRO A 315 2.30 -24.82 -5.14
C PRO A 315 3.34 -25.38 -4.17
N SER A 316 4.14 -24.54 -3.49
CA SER A 316 5.09 -24.98 -2.45
C SER A 316 4.40 -25.42 -1.16
N PHE A 317 3.11 -25.14 -0.97
CA PHE A 317 2.38 -25.59 0.22
C PHE A 317 2.31 -27.11 0.25
N THR A 318 2.71 -27.71 1.37
CA THR A 318 2.51 -29.15 1.60
C THR A 318 1.03 -29.45 1.82
N ASP A 319 0.62 -30.70 1.66
CA ASP A 319 -0.79 -31.08 1.87
C ASP A 319 -1.25 -30.77 3.30
N LYS A 320 -0.33 -30.90 4.28
CA LYS A 320 -0.54 -30.47 5.66
C LYS A 320 -0.71 -28.96 5.79
N ASP A 321 0.03 -28.16 5.02
CA ASP A 321 -0.13 -26.69 5.02
C ASP A 321 -1.50 -26.30 4.47
N VAL A 322 -1.98 -26.97 3.42
CA VAL A 322 -3.32 -26.75 2.85
C VAL A 322 -4.42 -27.08 3.87
N ASP A 323 -4.30 -28.21 4.57
CA ASP A 323 -5.22 -28.58 5.64
C ASP A 323 -5.18 -27.56 6.80
N THR A 324 -3.98 -27.15 7.20
CA THR A 324 -3.78 -26.15 8.26
C THR A 324 -4.40 -24.81 7.88
N LEU A 325 -4.21 -24.37 6.63
CA LEU A 325 -4.77 -23.15 6.06
C LEU A 325 -6.30 -23.15 6.15
N VAL A 326 -6.94 -24.19 5.60
CA VAL A 326 -8.41 -24.29 5.56
C VAL A 326 -8.98 -24.36 6.98
N ASN A 327 -8.38 -25.16 7.85
CA ASN A 327 -8.82 -25.31 9.23
C ASN A 327 -8.74 -23.99 10.00
N ALA A 328 -7.62 -23.27 9.88
CA ALA A 328 -7.42 -21.98 10.53
C ALA A 328 -8.40 -20.93 10.02
N VAL A 329 -8.68 -20.88 8.71
CA VAL A 329 -9.69 -19.98 8.14
C VAL A 329 -11.08 -20.28 8.71
N ILE A 330 -11.47 -21.55 8.80
CA ILE A 330 -12.76 -21.95 9.39
C ILE A 330 -12.83 -21.53 10.86
N ASP A 331 -11.79 -21.81 11.64
CA ASP A 331 -11.78 -21.52 13.07
C ASP A 331 -11.76 -20.02 13.37
N ALA A 332 -10.96 -19.26 12.63
CA ALA A 332 -10.95 -17.81 12.75
C ALA A 332 -12.27 -17.18 12.30
N SER A 333 -12.88 -17.68 11.21
CA SER A 333 -14.20 -17.21 10.74
C SER A 333 -15.32 -17.46 11.75
N LYS A 334 -15.26 -18.57 12.50
CA LYS A 334 -16.19 -18.82 13.62
C LYS A 334 -16.00 -17.82 14.75
N LYS A 335 -14.75 -17.57 15.14
CA LYS A 335 -14.41 -16.66 16.24
C LYS A 335 -14.91 -15.23 15.99
N ILE A 336 -14.77 -14.72 14.77
CA ILE A 336 -15.23 -13.36 14.41
C ILE A 336 -16.73 -13.28 14.09
N GLY A 337 -17.47 -14.38 14.22
CA GLY A 337 -18.92 -14.43 14.03
C GLY A 337 -19.41 -14.37 12.58
N VAL A 338 -18.53 -14.44 11.57
CA VAL A 338 -18.95 -14.51 10.15
C VAL A 338 -19.40 -15.91 9.74
N LEU A 339 -19.02 -16.93 10.51
CA LEU A 339 -19.51 -18.30 10.40
C LEU A 339 -20.22 -18.71 11.71
N LYS A 340 -21.50 -19.08 11.64
CA LYS A 340 -22.28 -19.49 12.83
C LYS A 340 -21.88 -20.88 13.35
N ALA A 341 -22.01 -21.91 12.51
CA ALA A 341 -21.62 -23.28 12.81
C ALA A 341 -21.54 -24.08 11.50
N SER A 342 -20.61 -25.03 11.42
CA SER A 342 -20.56 -26.01 10.33
C SER A 342 -21.10 -27.35 10.80
N ARG A 343 -21.86 -28.03 9.93
CA ARG A 343 -22.40 -29.38 10.16
C ARG A 343 -21.56 -30.47 9.52
N TRP A 344 -20.44 -30.10 8.91
CA TRP A 344 -19.66 -30.95 8.02
C TRP A 344 -18.31 -31.29 8.63
N SER A 345 -17.93 -32.58 8.62
CA SER A 345 -16.57 -33.01 8.97
C SER A 345 -15.57 -32.44 7.96
N ARG A 346 -14.39 -31.99 8.43
CA ARG A 346 -13.34 -31.41 7.56
C ARG A 346 -12.79 -32.47 6.61
N ARG A 347 -12.65 -32.12 5.33
CA ARG A 347 -11.91 -32.93 4.36
C ARG A 347 -10.42 -32.64 4.48
N SER A 348 -9.59 -33.63 4.19
CA SER A 348 -8.15 -33.43 4.00
C SER A 348 -7.82 -33.36 2.52
N PHE A 349 -6.88 -32.47 2.19
CA PHE A 349 -6.28 -32.40 0.89
C PHE A 349 -5.27 -33.55 0.74
N ASN A 350 -5.35 -34.26 -0.38
CA ASN A 350 -4.36 -35.28 -0.73
C ASN A 350 -4.03 -35.14 -2.20
N SER A 351 -2.76 -34.86 -2.47
CA SER A 351 -2.22 -34.78 -3.81
C SER A 351 -1.20 -35.89 -4.03
N ALA A 352 -1.24 -36.53 -5.20
CA ALA A 352 -0.22 -37.51 -5.57
C ALA A 352 1.16 -36.82 -5.69
N LYS A 353 2.19 -37.39 -5.05
CA LYS A 353 3.59 -36.90 -5.12
C LYS A 353 4.41 -37.66 -6.17
N SER A 354 5.18 -36.93 -6.97
CA SER A 354 6.67 -36.95 -6.98
C SER A 354 7.20 -35.96 -8.01
N ALA A 355 8.33 -35.31 -7.72
CA ALA A 355 9.14 -34.70 -8.77
C ALA A 355 9.55 -35.80 -9.76
N THR A 356 9.41 -35.52 -11.04
CA THR A 356 9.78 -36.49 -12.08
C THR A 356 11.28 -36.42 -12.34
N LEU A 357 11.88 -37.53 -12.81
CA LEU A 357 13.26 -37.53 -13.33
C LEU A 357 13.49 -36.39 -14.36
N GLY A 358 12.44 -36.04 -15.13
CA GLY A 358 12.45 -34.93 -16.07
C GLY A 358 12.71 -33.56 -15.44
N GLU A 359 12.18 -33.30 -14.24
CA GLU A 359 12.41 -32.02 -13.54
C GLU A 359 13.82 -31.90 -12.97
N GLN A 360 14.40 -33.02 -12.52
CA GLN A 360 15.79 -33.06 -12.07
C GLN A 360 16.73 -32.75 -13.25
N LEU A 361 16.55 -33.45 -14.38
CA LEU A 361 17.30 -33.20 -15.61
C LEU A 361 17.11 -31.78 -16.14
N GLU A 362 15.89 -31.22 -16.06
CA GLU A 362 15.61 -29.83 -16.41
C GLU A 362 16.37 -28.85 -15.50
N THR A 363 16.38 -29.10 -14.19
CA THR A 363 17.08 -28.27 -13.20
C THR A 363 18.58 -28.26 -13.49
N GLU A 364 19.19 -29.42 -13.76
CA GLU A 364 20.60 -29.53 -14.13
C GLU A 364 20.93 -28.83 -15.46
N ARG A 365 20.04 -28.93 -16.45
CA ARG A 365 20.18 -28.22 -17.73
C ARG A 365 20.12 -26.72 -17.53
N ALA A 366 19.12 -26.21 -16.80
CA ALA A 366 18.96 -24.80 -16.51
C ALA A 366 20.18 -24.24 -15.74
N LEU A 367 20.71 -24.98 -14.77
CA LEU A 367 21.93 -24.61 -14.05
C LEU A 367 23.14 -24.46 -14.97
N ARG A 368 23.36 -25.43 -15.87
CA ARG A 368 24.47 -25.39 -16.83
C ARG A 368 24.35 -24.20 -17.78
N GLU A 369 23.14 -23.97 -18.30
CA GLU A 369 22.85 -22.88 -19.24
C GLU A 369 23.08 -21.51 -18.60
N LEU A 370 22.51 -21.27 -17.40
CA LEU A 370 22.70 -20.00 -16.71
C LEU A 370 24.14 -19.78 -16.26
N SER A 371 24.83 -20.85 -15.85
CA SER A 371 26.26 -20.79 -15.54
C SER A 371 27.08 -20.36 -16.76
N ALA A 372 26.77 -20.90 -17.94
CA ALA A 372 27.42 -20.52 -19.19
C ALA A 372 27.19 -19.04 -19.54
N LEU A 373 25.93 -18.58 -19.53
CA LEU A 373 25.58 -17.17 -19.78
C LEU A 373 26.27 -16.23 -18.80
N MET A 374 26.28 -16.59 -17.51
CA MET A 374 26.94 -15.79 -16.49
C MET A 374 28.47 -15.75 -16.68
N ASN A 375 29.10 -16.89 -17.01
CA ASN A 375 30.54 -16.94 -17.25
C ASN A 375 30.94 -16.13 -18.50
N GLU A 376 30.11 -16.12 -19.54
CA GLU A 376 30.30 -15.27 -20.72
C GLU A 376 30.23 -13.78 -20.34
N GLN A 377 29.21 -13.38 -19.58
CA GLN A 377 29.08 -12.02 -19.08
C GLN A 377 30.28 -11.61 -18.20
N ILE A 378 30.72 -12.50 -17.30
CA ILE A 378 31.90 -12.27 -16.44
C ILE A 378 33.14 -12.07 -17.30
N ALA A 379 33.36 -12.90 -18.32
CA ALA A 379 34.51 -12.77 -19.20
C ALA A 379 34.56 -11.38 -19.87
N LYS A 380 33.41 -10.88 -20.35
CA LYS A 380 33.28 -9.55 -20.96
C LYS A 380 33.40 -8.38 -19.96
N THR A 381 32.96 -8.58 -18.72
CA THR A 381 32.97 -7.55 -17.67
C THR A 381 34.33 -7.46 -16.95
N SER A 382 35.03 -8.59 -16.83
CA SER A 382 36.29 -8.74 -16.09
C SER A 382 37.44 -7.86 -16.60
N THR A 383 37.32 -7.32 -17.81
CA THR A 383 38.26 -6.36 -18.39
C THR A 383 38.17 -4.97 -17.74
N ARG A 384 37.13 -4.65 -16.94
CA ARG A 384 36.83 -3.26 -16.52
C ARG A 384 36.84 -2.92 -15.02
N ARG A 385 36.84 -3.85 -14.04
CA ARG A 385 37.02 -3.48 -12.62
C ARG A 385 37.29 -4.67 -11.69
N ARG A 386 38.38 -4.62 -10.91
CA ARG A 386 38.54 -5.37 -9.65
C ARG A 386 38.76 -4.37 -8.52
N LEU A 387 37.69 -3.85 -7.92
CA LEU A 387 37.81 -3.11 -6.66
C LEU A 387 37.87 -4.12 -5.51
N LYS A 388 39.10 -4.55 -5.18
CA LYS A 388 39.38 -5.35 -3.98
C LYS A 388 39.54 -4.42 -2.77
N THR A 389 38.43 -4.00 -2.16
CA THR A 389 38.46 -3.27 -0.87
C THR A 389 37.73 -4.07 0.22
N ALA A 390 38.10 -3.88 1.48
CA ALA A 390 37.44 -4.53 2.62
C ALA A 390 35.93 -4.17 2.71
N HIS A 391 35.58 -2.93 2.32
CA HIS A 391 34.18 -2.48 2.22
C HIS A 391 33.32 -3.35 1.30
N TYR A 392 33.88 -3.80 0.17
CA TYR A 392 33.18 -4.69 -0.76
C TYR A 392 32.85 -6.03 -0.10
N GLN A 393 33.74 -6.58 0.72
CA GLN A 393 33.48 -7.83 1.45
C GLN A 393 32.37 -7.69 2.48
N CYS A 394 32.30 -6.57 3.21
CA CYS A 394 31.20 -6.31 4.14
C CYS A 394 29.84 -6.26 3.42
N VAL A 395 29.76 -5.61 2.26
CA VAL A 395 28.52 -5.55 1.46
C VAL A 395 28.13 -6.93 0.96
N LEU A 396 29.08 -7.74 0.49
CA LEU A 396 28.84 -9.12 0.07
C LEU A 396 28.27 -9.98 1.21
N GLN A 397 28.89 -9.92 2.40
CA GLN A 397 28.43 -10.66 3.57
C GLN A 397 27.04 -10.20 4.03
N ALA A 398 26.75 -8.90 3.97
CA ALA A 398 25.41 -8.38 4.24
C ALA A 398 24.38 -8.94 3.24
N GLY A 399 24.73 -9.03 1.96
CA GLY A 399 23.91 -9.66 0.93
C GLY A 399 23.62 -11.13 1.21
N TYR A 400 24.64 -11.92 1.57
CA TYR A 400 24.45 -13.34 1.94
C TYR A 400 23.60 -13.50 3.19
N HIS A 401 23.84 -12.68 4.21
CA HIS A 401 23.06 -12.73 5.44
C HIS A 401 21.60 -12.35 5.19
N ALA A 402 21.35 -11.34 4.35
CA ALA A 402 19.99 -10.97 3.95
C ALA A 402 19.27 -12.10 3.21
N LEU A 403 19.95 -12.78 2.27
CA LEU A 403 19.39 -13.94 1.57
C LEU A 403 19.09 -15.09 2.54
N ALA A 404 20.02 -15.43 3.43
CA ALA A 404 19.84 -16.51 4.40
C ALA A 404 18.69 -16.22 5.40
N LYS A 405 18.53 -14.94 5.79
CA LYS A 405 17.51 -14.52 6.77
C LYS A 405 16.12 -14.32 6.15
N HIS A 406 16.05 -13.76 4.94
CA HIS A 406 14.79 -13.30 4.33
C HIS A 406 14.37 -14.09 3.08
N GLY A 407 15.27 -14.86 2.46
CA GLY A 407 15.02 -15.56 1.20
C GLY A 407 14.88 -14.63 -0.01
N LEU A 408 14.60 -15.20 -1.19
CA LEU A 408 14.39 -14.43 -2.43
C LEU A 408 13.06 -13.69 -2.49
N GLY A 409 12.06 -14.19 -1.77
CA GLY A 409 10.67 -13.74 -1.82
C GLY A 409 10.36 -12.37 -1.23
N ALA A 410 11.38 -11.57 -0.93
CA ALA A 410 11.27 -10.26 -0.26
C ALA A 410 10.67 -9.14 -1.13
N GLY A 411 10.46 -9.39 -2.43
CA GLY A 411 10.16 -8.36 -3.44
C GLY A 411 8.71 -7.90 -3.60
N SER A 412 7.75 -8.50 -2.88
CA SER A 412 6.35 -8.04 -2.87
C SER A 412 6.15 -6.93 -1.82
N SER A 413 4.91 -6.73 -1.38
CA SER A 413 4.51 -5.79 -0.35
C SER A 413 5.48 -5.71 0.82
N ARG A 414 5.97 -4.51 1.13
CA ARG A 414 6.86 -4.27 2.30
C ARG A 414 6.23 -4.72 3.61
N PHE A 415 4.90 -4.65 3.69
CA PHE A 415 4.12 -4.92 4.89
C PHE A 415 3.75 -6.39 5.07
N ILE A 416 3.85 -7.20 4.01
CA ILE A 416 3.37 -8.58 3.99
C ILE A 416 4.51 -9.61 4.13
N LEU A 417 5.74 -9.24 3.78
CA LEU A 417 6.85 -10.18 3.60
C LEU A 417 7.86 -10.27 4.75
N GLY A 418 7.62 -9.62 5.89
CA GLY A 418 8.59 -9.64 7.00
C GLY A 418 9.93 -8.94 6.67
N THR A 419 10.01 -8.27 5.52
CA THR A 419 11.16 -7.48 5.05
C THR A 419 11.02 -6.00 5.38
N PHE A 420 9.98 -5.65 6.14
CA PHE A 420 9.76 -4.29 6.62
C PHE A 420 10.91 -3.78 7.48
N THR A 421 11.46 -4.63 8.35
CA THR A 421 12.55 -4.24 9.26
C THR A 421 13.81 -3.76 8.51
N PRO A 422 14.34 -4.50 7.50
CA PRO A 422 15.40 -3.97 6.64
C PRO A 422 15.12 -2.60 6.01
N HIS A 423 13.87 -2.32 5.61
CA HIS A 423 13.51 -1.00 5.08
C HIS A 423 13.55 0.09 6.16
N LEU A 424 13.06 -0.19 7.38
CA LEU A 424 13.14 0.73 8.51
C LEU A 424 14.59 0.99 8.93
N ASP A 425 15.45 -0.04 8.90
CA ASP A 425 16.87 0.11 9.18
C ASP A 425 17.55 0.98 8.13
N ALA A 426 17.27 0.78 6.84
CA ALA A 426 17.76 1.63 5.77
C ALA A 426 17.27 3.08 5.92
N GLU A 427 16.00 3.28 6.26
CA GLU A 427 15.42 4.61 6.53
C GLU A 427 16.09 5.29 7.73
N ARG A 428 16.35 4.54 8.81
CA ARG A 428 17.03 5.05 10.00
C ARG A 428 18.47 5.47 9.68
N VAL A 429 19.25 4.59 9.05
CA VAL A 429 20.64 4.87 8.65
C VAL A 429 20.72 6.06 7.70
N THR A 430 19.77 6.17 6.77
CA THR A 430 19.71 7.31 5.83
C THR A 430 19.38 8.62 6.56
N SER A 431 18.45 8.58 7.53
CA SER A 431 18.11 9.73 8.37
C SER A 431 19.32 10.20 9.19
N GLU A 432 20.07 9.25 9.78
CA GLU A 432 21.31 9.52 10.52
C GLU A 432 22.39 10.12 9.60
N TYR A 433 22.56 9.56 8.40
CA TYR A 433 23.54 10.01 7.41
C TYR A 433 23.33 11.47 6.99
N PHE A 434 22.08 11.85 6.71
CA PHE A 434 21.71 13.20 6.29
C PHE A 434 21.36 14.14 7.46
N ARG A 435 21.41 13.64 8.71
CA ARG A 435 21.00 14.38 9.92
C ARG A 435 19.56 14.92 9.83
N GLN A 436 18.67 14.12 9.25
CA GLN A 436 17.27 14.47 9.02
C GLN A 436 16.32 13.74 9.98
N PRO A 437 15.14 14.31 10.30
CA PRO A 437 14.18 13.71 11.24
C PRO A 437 13.54 12.38 10.83
N ALA A 438 13.41 12.14 9.52
CA ALA A 438 12.78 10.94 8.97
C ALA A 438 13.22 10.69 7.51
N THR A 439 13.12 9.43 7.08
CA THR A 439 13.34 9.01 5.69
C THR A 439 12.27 8.04 5.26
N ILE A 440 11.94 8.07 3.98
CA ILE A 440 11.17 7.05 3.26
C ILE A 440 12.03 6.51 2.11
N THR A 441 12.04 5.20 1.93
CA THR A 441 12.78 4.53 0.85
C THR A 441 11.88 4.20 -0.33
N TYR A 442 12.42 4.15 -1.54
CA TYR A 442 11.76 3.75 -2.77
C TYR A 442 12.54 2.64 -3.47
N ALA A 443 11.83 1.78 -4.21
CA ALA A 443 12.47 0.75 -5.03
C ALA A 443 13.25 1.35 -6.23
N ASP A 444 12.87 2.55 -6.64
CA ASP A 444 13.43 3.28 -7.77
C ASP A 444 13.39 4.78 -7.44
N ALA A 445 14.49 5.49 -7.68
CA ALA A 445 14.61 6.90 -7.33
C ALA A 445 13.69 7.81 -8.15
N GLY A 446 13.65 7.66 -9.47
CA GLY A 446 12.82 8.50 -10.34
C GLY A 446 11.34 8.28 -10.16
N LEU A 447 10.89 7.02 -10.02
CA LEU A 447 9.50 6.70 -9.70
C LEU A 447 9.11 7.17 -8.29
N GLY A 448 10.06 7.18 -7.36
CA GLY A 448 9.93 7.77 -6.03
C GLY A 448 9.71 9.29 -6.08
N LEU A 449 10.55 10.00 -6.83
CA LEU A 449 10.44 11.44 -7.03
C LEU A 449 9.13 11.80 -7.75
N MET A 450 8.81 11.12 -8.85
CA MET A 450 7.56 11.29 -9.59
C MET A 450 6.34 11.18 -8.67
N SER A 451 6.31 10.16 -7.82
CA SER A 451 5.20 9.94 -6.88
C SER A 451 5.16 10.97 -5.76
N THR A 452 6.32 11.43 -5.30
CA THR A 452 6.45 12.50 -4.31
C THR A 452 5.88 13.82 -4.85
N ILE A 453 6.27 14.22 -6.06
CA ILE A 453 5.76 15.43 -6.71
C ILE A 453 4.24 15.37 -6.86
N ALA A 454 3.71 14.23 -7.34
CA ALA A 454 2.27 14.03 -7.49
C ALA A 454 1.51 14.13 -6.17
N ALA A 455 2.06 13.56 -5.08
CA ALA A 455 1.45 13.57 -3.76
C ALA A 455 1.45 14.98 -3.12
N LEU A 456 2.52 15.75 -3.34
CA LEU A 456 2.64 17.10 -2.82
C LEU A 456 1.81 18.12 -3.61
N CYS A 457 1.42 17.82 -4.85
CA CYS A 457 0.46 18.62 -5.62
C CYS A 457 -0.98 18.47 -5.09
N ARG A 458 -1.25 19.09 -3.95
CA ARG A 458 -2.55 19.06 -3.26
C ARG A 458 -2.83 20.36 -2.48
N PRO A 459 -4.07 20.58 -1.99
CA PRO A 459 -4.35 21.70 -1.11
C PRO A 459 -3.67 21.48 0.25
N ILE A 460 -3.18 22.56 0.85
CA ILE A 460 -2.60 22.55 2.20
C ILE A 460 -3.58 23.20 3.17
N TRP A 461 -3.96 22.46 4.21
CA TRP A 461 -4.89 22.94 5.21
C TRP A 461 -4.38 24.23 5.88
N GLY A 462 -5.27 25.21 6.08
CA GLY A 462 -4.92 26.51 6.64
C GLY A 462 -4.40 27.53 5.64
N HIS A 463 -4.17 27.14 4.38
CA HIS A 463 -3.70 28.04 3.31
C HIS A 463 -4.78 28.28 2.26
N LYS A 464 -4.82 29.50 1.72
CA LYS A 464 -5.77 29.86 0.64
C LYS A 464 -5.29 29.41 -0.73
N ARG A 465 -3.98 29.28 -0.91
CA ARG A 465 -3.32 28.91 -2.16
C ARG A 465 -2.12 28.04 -1.86
N HIS A 466 -1.84 27.10 -2.74
CA HIS A 466 -0.58 26.38 -2.78
C HIS A 466 0.08 26.65 -4.14
N ASN A 467 1.27 27.25 -4.13
CA ASN A 467 2.08 27.42 -5.33
C ASN A 467 3.17 26.35 -5.35
N PHE A 468 3.26 25.59 -6.43
CA PHE A 468 4.33 24.63 -6.67
C PHE A 468 5.27 25.20 -7.72
N LEU A 469 6.48 25.57 -7.30
CA LEU A 469 7.49 26.19 -8.16
C LEU A 469 8.43 25.10 -8.68
N VAL A 470 8.56 25.00 -10.00
CA VAL A 470 9.46 24.05 -10.66
C VAL A 470 10.32 24.78 -11.68
N PRO A 471 11.56 24.36 -11.93
CA PRO A 471 12.39 25.00 -12.93
C PRO A 471 11.87 24.65 -14.34
N ILE A 472 12.20 25.48 -15.34
CA ILE A 472 11.77 25.23 -16.73
C ILE A 472 12.38 23.95 -17.31
N ASP A 473 13.59 23.60 -16.85
CA ASP A 473 14.39 22.43 -17.20
C ASP A 473 14.22 21.27 -16.21
N ALA A 474 13.06 21.17 -15.54
CA ALA A 474 12.79 20.10 -14.60
C ALA A 474 12.91 18.69 -15.23
N SER A 475 13.38 17.73 -14.44
CA SER A 475 13.60 16.35 -14.89
C SER A 475 12.29 15.65 -15.30
N LEU A 476 12.41 14.61 -16.12
CA LEU A 476 11.26 13.81 -16.58
C LEU A 476 10.43 13.23 -15.42
N ALA A 477 11.07 12.92 -14.29
CA ALA A 477 10.40 12.47 -13.07
C ALA A 477 9.45 13.53 -12.51
N VAL A 478 9.89 14.79 -12.46
CA VAL A 478 9.09 15.92 -11.98
C VAL A 478 7.93 16.17 -12.94
N GLU A 479 8.20 16.23 -14.25
CA GLU A 479 7.17 16.40 -15.28
C GLU A 479 6.09 15.32 -15.21
N SER A 480 6.52 14.07 -15.09
CA SER A 480 5.62 12.94 -14.94
C SER A 480 4.80 13.04 -13.66
N GLY A 481 5.39 13.49 -12.56
CA GLY A 481 4.72 13.68 -11.28
C GLY A 481 3.64 14.77 -11.35
N LEU A 482 3.95 15.90 -11.98
CA LEU A 482 2.99 16.98 -12.22
C LEU A 482 1.83 16.52 -13.12
N ARG A 483 2.11 15.68 -14.12
CA ARG A 483 1.10 15.18 -15.06
C ARG A 483 0.09 14.22 -14.40
N ILE A 484 0.56 13.37 -13.49
CA ILE A 484 -0.30 12.40 -12.79
C ILE A 484 -0.96 12.97 -11.53
N ALA A 485 -0.58 14.20 -11.14
CA ALA A 485 -1.21 14.92 -10.04
C ALA A 485 -2.70 15.20 -10.34
N PRO A 486 -3.57 15.25 -9.31
CA PRO A 486 -4.97 15.58 -9.52
C PRO A 486 -5.14 16.97 -10.16
N ARG A 487 -5.90 17.07 -11.27
CA ARG A 487 -6.14 18.34 -11.99
C ARG A 487 -6.80 19.42 -11.11
N ASN A 488 -7.63 19.01 -10.16
CA ASN A 488 -8.31 19.90 -9.21
C ASN A 488 -7.63 19.93 -7.84
N SER A 489 -6.31 19.76 -7.80
CA SER A 489 -5.51 19.77 -6.57
C SER A 489 -5.51 21.10 -5.83
N GLY A 490 -6.09 22.17 -6.38
CA GLY A 490 -5.99 23.51 -5.77
C GLY A 490 -4.56 24.04 -5.69
N THR A 491 -3.61 23.38 -6.37
CA THR A 491 -2.20 23.76 -6.47
C THR A 491 -1.96 24.47 -7.79
N THR A 492 -1.34 25.65 -7.74
CA THR A 492 -0.90 26.40 -8.92
C THR A 492 0.55 26.06 -9.20
N VAL A 493 0.82 25.37 -10.30
CA VAL A 493 2.19 25.07 -10.73
C VAL A 493 2.74 26.27 -11.51
N GLN A 494 3.92 26.76 -11.14
CA GLN A 494 4.59 27.89 -11.79
C GLN A 494 6.03 27.50 -12.13
N ARG A 495 6.52 28.00 -13.26
CA ARG A 495 7.86 27.70 -13.77
C ARG A 495 8.80 28.88 -13.55
N TYR A 496 10.04 28.60 -13.14
CA TYR A 496 11.08 29.62 -12.99
C TYR A 496 12.31 29.28 -13.87
N ASN A 497 13.04 30.30 -14.29
CA ASN A 497 14.23 30.14 -15.15
C ASN A 497 15.49 29.92 -14.31
N ASP A 498 15.67 30.76 -13.29
CA ASP A 498 16.86 30.79 -12.45
C ASP A 498 16.52 31.02 -10.96
N GLU A 499 17.56 30.96 -10.14
CA GLU A 499 17.49 31.13 -8.69
C GLU A 499 16.91 32.50 -8.29
N GLN A 500 17.23 33.57 -9.03
CA GLN A 500 16.70 34.91 -8.78
C GLN A 500 15.19 34.98 -9.05
N GLY A 501 14.72 34.34 -10.12
CA GLY A 501 13.32 34.20 -10.44
C GLY A 501 12.56 33.43 -9.35
N LEU A 502 13.13 32.34 -8.85
CA LEU A 502 12.57 31.59 -7.72
C LEU A 502 12.44 32.47 -6.47
N VAL A 503 13.50 33.19 -6.10
CA VAL A 503 13.51 34.11 -4.96
C VAL A 503 12.44 35.20 -5.13
N GLN A 504 12.34 35.79 -6.32
CA GLN A 504 11.34 36.82 -6.61
C GLN A 504 9.91 36.29 -6.49
N MET A 505 9.62 35.09 -7.00
CA MET A 505 8.31 34.44 -6.87
C MET A 505 7.93 34.21 -5.40
N ILE A 506 8.90 33.89 -4.55
CA ILE A 506 8.69 33.71 -3.11
C ILE A 506 8.45 35.06 -2.41
N LYS A 507 9.20 36.12 -2.76
CA LYS A 507 9.01 37.48 -2.20
C LYS A 507 7.58 38.01 -2.41
N ILE A 508 7.02 37.81 -3.60
CA ILE A 508 5.69 38.32 -3.96
C ILE A 508 4.54 37.47 -3.43
N ALA A 509 4.83 36.30 -2.84
CA ALA A 509 3.80 35.41 -2.34
C ALA A 509 3.06 36.02 -1.14
N GLY A 510 1.73 35.97 -1.15
CA GLY A 510 0.93 36.49 -0.04
C GLY A 510 1.04 35.62 1.21
N LYS A 511 0.87 36.22 2.41
CA LYS A 511 0.97 35.57 3.74
C LYS A 511 0.15 34.28 3.94
N ARG A 512 -0.92 34.07 3.14
CA ARG A 512 -1.80 32.88 3.17
C ARG A 512 -1.49 31.85 2.06
N THR A 513 -0.35 31.99 1.41
CA THR A 513 0.14 31.10 0.36
C THR A 513 1.10 30.10 0.98
N TYR A 514 0.93 28.82 0.67
CA TYR A 514 1.94 27.79 0.90
C TYR A 514 2.78 27.63 -0.36
N ILE A 515 4.09 27.43 -0.21
CA ILE A 515 4.99 27.26 -1.35
C ILE A 515 5.70 25.92 -1.21
N THR A 516 5.62 25.10 -2.26
CA THR A 516 6.55 23.99 -2.47
C THR A 516 7.44 24.37 -3.64
N ALA A 517 8.76 24.31 -3.48
CA ALA A 517 9.69 24.58 -4.58
C ALA A 517 10.63 23.39 -4.78
N TYR A 518 10.73 22.92 -6.01
CA TYR A 518 11.71 21.91 -6.42
C TYR A 518 12.96 22.60 -6.93
N VAL A 519 14.14 22.17 -6.47
CA VAL A 519 15.44 22.70 -6.86
C VAL A 519 16.41 21.54 -7.07
N THR A 520 17.27 21.62 -8.08
CA THR A 520 18.31 20.62 -8.35
C THR A 520 19.62 21.07 -7.73
N ALA A 521 20.29 20.19 -6.96
CA ALA A 521 21.55 20.53 -6.28
C ALA A 521 22.79 20.52 -7.20
N LEU A 522 22.70 19.90 -8.37
CA LEU A 522 23.80 19.74 -9.33
C LEU A 522 23.29 20.18 -10.71
N ARG A 523 23.58 21.42 -11.12
CA ARG A 523 23.31 21.92 -12.48
C ARG A 523 24.58 21.84 -13.34
N HIS A 524 24.41 21.64 -14.65
CA HIS A 524 25.52 21.52 -15.60
C HIS A 524 26.42 22.77 -15.61
N GLY A 525 27.74 22.59 -15.44
CA GLY A 525 28.76 23.59 -15.80
C GLY A 525 29.13 24.65 -14.76
N ASP A 526 28.38 24.81 -13.67
CA ASP A 526 28.68 25.78 -12.60
C ASP A 526 29.35 25.14 -11.39
N ASP A 527 30.11 25.92 -10.60
CA ASP A 527 30.58 25.45 -9.28
C ASP A 527 29.34 25.23 -8.39
N PRO A 528 28.99 23.97 -8.05
CA PRO A 528 27.74 23.64 -7.36
C PRO A 528 27.67 24.23 -5.94
N THR A 529 28.79 24.76 -5.43
CA THR A 529 28.87 25.31 -4.07
C THR A 529 28.38 26.75 -3.95
N ILE A 530 28.31 27.53 -5.04
CA ILE A 530 28.08 28.99 -4.96
C ILE A 530 26.60 29.38 -5.20
N GLY A 531 25.84 28.61 -6.00
CA GLY A 531 24.45 28.93 -6.35
C GLY A 531 23.41 28.58 -5.27
N LEU A 532 23.39 27.33 -4.80
CA LEU A 532 22.30 26.83 -3.95
C LEU A 532 22.31 27.38 -2.52
N GLU A 533 23.50 27.50 -1.91
CA GLU A 533 23.64 28.09 -0.57
C GLU A 533 23.32 29.59 -0.60
N GLY A 534 23.79 30.29 -1.64
CA GLY A 534 23.40 31.68 -1.94
C GLY A 534 21.89 31.83 -2.12
N THR A 535 21.28 30.97 -2.91
CA THR A 535 19.83 30.92 -3.12
C THR A 535 19.08 30.72 -1.81
N ILE A 536 19.50 29.78 -0.96
CA ILE A 536 18.85 29.53 0.33
C ILE A 536 18.98 30.72 1.28
N ILE A 537 20.15 31.36 1.31
CA ILE A 537 20.37 32.59 2.09
C ILE A 537 19.50 33.73 1.54
N GLU A 538 19.43 33.91 0.23
CA GLU A 538 18.59 34.91 -0.40
C GLU A 538 17.11 34.62 -0.17
N LEU A 539 16.70 33.36 -0.25
CA LEU A 539 15.36 32.89 0.08
C LEU A 539 15.01 33.27 1.50
N ALA A 540 15.89 33.04 2.48
CA ALA A 540 15.69 33.45 3.86
C ALA A 540 15.58 34.97 4.04
N ARG A 541 16.41 35.76 3.35
CA ARG A 541 16.34 37.23 3.37
C ARG A 541 15.09 37.75 2.68
N ALA A 542 14.54 36.98 1.75
CA ALA A 542 13.40 37.30 0.90
C ALA A 542 12.04 36.94 1.52
N GLN A 543 12.00 36.23 2.65
CA GLN A 543 10.74 35.67 3.16
C GLN A 543 9.82 36.77 3.67
N THR A 544 8.74 37.00 2.93
CA THR A 544 7.59 37.80 3.37
C THR A 544 6.49 36.93 4.01
N ILE A 545 6.69 35.61 3.97
CA ILE A 545 5.80 34.57 4.49
C ILE A 545 6.49 33.77 5.60
N CYS A 546 5.69 33.11 6.43
CA CYS A 546 6.19 32.28 7.52
C CYS A 546 7.10 31.17 6.96
N PRO A 547 8.33 30.96 7.48
CA PRO A 547 9.27 29.97 6.95
C PRO A 547 8.69 28.55 6.88
N GLN A 548 7.85 28.18 7.84
CA GLN A 548 7.18 26.88 7.90
C GLN A 548 6.13 26.68 6.78
N HIS A 549 5.78 27.75 6.05
CA HIS A 549 4.90 27.70 4.87
C HIS A 549 5.67 27.40 3.57
N ILE A 550 6.98 27.21 3.65
CA ILE A 550 7.83 26.88 2.52
C ILE A 550 8.36 25.45 2.70
N THR A 551 8.18 24.62 1.68
CA THR A 551 8.84 23.32 1.53
C THR A 551 9.77 23.37 0.34
N LEU A 552 11.06 23.07 0.55
CA LEU A 552 12.05 22.92 -0.51
C LEU A 552 12.30 21.44 -0.74
N ILE A 553 12.11 20.99 -1.98
CA ILE A 553 12.51 19.67 -2.45
C ILE A 553 13.84 19.87 -3.18
N ILE A 554 14.89 19.25 -2.66
CA ILE A 554 16.24 19.35 -3.21
C ILE A 554 16.59 18.00 -3.80
N ASP A 555 16.69 17.95 -5.12
CA ASP A 555 17.13 16.75 -5.81
C ASP A 555 18.67 16.68 -5.80
N THR A 556 19.16 15.61 -5.19
CA THR A 556 20.59 15.28 -5.10
C THR A 556 21.03 14.26 -6.15
N SER A 557 20.07 13.65 -6.88
CA SER A 557 20.37 12.90 -8.08
C SER A 557 20.59 13.87 -9.25
N GLY A 558 21.83 14.35 -9.40
CA GLY A 558 22.20 15.11 -10.61
C GLY A 558 22.00 14.28 -11.88
N GLU A 559 22.11 14.91 -13.05
CA GLU A 559 22.04 14.21 -14.36
C GLU A 559 23.09 13.09 -14.51
N SER A 560 24.10 13.05 -13.63
CA SER A 560 25.09 11.98 -13.53
C SER A 560 24.61 10.75 -12.72
N ALA A 561 23.31 10.58 -12.45
CA ALA A 561 22.76 9.42 -11.73
C ALA A 561 23.19 8.05 -12.32
N PHE A 562 23.67 8.05 -13.57
CA PHE A 562 24.11 6.88 -14.32
C PHE A 562 25.62 6.63 -14.30
N THR A 563 26.43 7.61 -13.90
CA THR A 563 27.89 7.54 -13.99
C THR A 563 28.54 8.14 -12.73
N GLU A 564 28.94 7.23 -11.84
CA GLU A 564 29.83 7.46 -10.68
C GLU A 564 29.20 7.99 -9.38
N SER A 565 29.80 7.57 -8.26
CA SER A 565 29.42 7.99 -6.91
C SER A 565 29.65 9.49 -6.72
N ILE A 566 28.74 10.16 -6.01
CA ILE A 566 28.86 11.54 -5.57
C ILE A 566 30.22 11.73 -4.87
N PRO A 567 31.09 12.64 -5.35
CA PRO A 567 32.38 12.91 -4.72
C PRO A 567 32.24 13.37 -3.26
N ASN A 568 33.24 13.08 -2.42
CA ASN A 568 33.24 13.46 -0.99
C ASN A 568 32.97 14.97 -0.75
N ARG A 569 33.36 15.84 -1.69
CA ARG A 569 33.09 17.30 -1.63
C ARG A 569 31.59 17.59 -1.67
N SER A 570 30.84 16.91 -2.53
CA SER A 570 29.39 17.06 -2.67
C SER A 570 28.63 16.48 -1.46
N ARG A 571 29.17 15.46 -0.78
CA ARG A 571 28.61 14.97 0.50
C ARG A 571 28.66 16.02 1.59
N LYS A 572 29.82 16.67 1.76
CA LYS A 572 29.98 17.76 2.75
C LYS A 572 29.07 18.94 2.41
N MET A 573 28.93 19.25 1.13
CA MET A 573 27.99 20.27 0.63
C MET A 573 26.55 19.96 1.02
N ILE A 574 26.04 18.75 0.77
CA ILE A 574 24.66 18.37 1.14
C ILE A 574 24.45 18.48 2.66
N GLN A 575 25.45 18.11 3.47
CA GLN A 575 25.37 18.25 4.93
C GLN A 575 25.33 19.73 5.36
N THR A 576 26.20 20.57 4.81
CA THR A 576 26.19 22.02 5.06
C THR A 576 24.87 22.66 4.64
N LEU A 577 24.33 22.25 3.49
CA LEU A 577 23.03 22.69 2.98
C LEU A 577 21.88 22.39 3.95
N VAL A 578 21.84 21.17 4.48
CA VAL A 578 20.85 20.75 5.48
C VAL A 578 20.97 21.57 6.76
N GLU A 579 22.19 21.81 7.23
CA GLU A 579 22.45 22.60 8.43
C GLU A 579 22.04 24.07 8.23
N SER A 580 22.42 24.68 7.11
CA SER A 580 22.07 26.06 6.76
C SER A 580 20.57 26.24 6.60
N THR A 581 19.86 25.33 5.93
CA THR A 581 18.39 25.44 5.76
C THR A 581 17.61 25.25 7.06
N ARG A 582 18.08 24.39 7.96
CA ARG A 582 17.45 24.18 9.28
C ARG A 582 17.45 25.46 10.13
N SER A 583 18.50 26.27 10.01
CA SER A 583 18.58 27.57 10.70
C SER A 583 17.51 28.58 10.24
N LEU A 584 16.93 28.37 9.06
CA LEU A 584 15.97 29.29 8.43
C LEU A 584 14.51 28.95 8.76
N GLY A 585 14.24 27.82 9.41
CA GLY A 585 12.87 27.38 9.74
C GLY A 585 12.04 26.91 8.54
N VAL A 586 12.66 26.73 7.37
CA VAL A 586 12.05 26.19 6.15
C VAL A 586 12.02 24.67 6.21
N ARG A 587 10.96 24.03 5.69
CA ARG A 587 10.91 22.56 5.58
C ARG A 587 11.74 22.11 4.38
N VAL A 588 12.60 21.11 4.57
CA VAL A 588 13.47 20.60 3.51
C VAL A 588 13.22 19.10 3.33
N LEU A 589 13.13 18.69 2.07
CA LEU A 589 13.10 17.30 1.63
C LEU A 589 14.25 17.10 0.66
N LEU A 590 15.15 16.17 0.96
CA LEU A 590 16.19 15.73 0.05
C LEU A 590 15.71 14.48 -0.68
N SER A 591 15.69 14.52 -2.01
CA SER A 591 15.44 13.36 -2.87
C SER A 591 16.76 12.88 -3.48
N GLY A 592 16.93 11.57 -3.64
CA GLY A 592 18.12 11.03 -4.30
C GLY A 592 18.09 9.52 -4.52
N SER A 593 19.15 9.02 -5.15
CA SER A 593 19.38 7.59 -5.38
C SER A 593 20.51 7.07 -4.48
N TYR A 594 20.33 5.86 -3.95
CA TYR A 594 21.40 5.14 -3.25
C TYR A 594 22.56 4.81 -4.19
N ARG A 595 22.29 4.62 -5.48
CA ARG A 595 23.32 4.40 -6.50
C ARG A 595 24.27 5.59 -6.61
N SER A 596 23.74 6.81 -6.59
CA SER A 596 24.53 8.03 -6.59
C SER A 596 25.40 8.14 -5.33
N LEU A 597 25.02 7.53 -4.21
CA LEU A 597 25.87 7.47 -3.00
C LEU A 597 26.92 6.34 -3.04
N GLY A 598 27.06 5.64 -4.17
CA GLY A 598 27.94 4.46 -4.31
C GLY A 598 27.32 3.17 -3.76
N GLY A 599 26.01 3.15 -3.51
CA GLY A 599 25.24 2.00 -3.05
C GLY A 599 24.50 1.24 -4.18
N PRO A 600 23.59 0.31 -3.81
CA PRO A 600 22.74 -0.41 -4.77
C PRO A 600 21.63 0.47 -5.34
N SER A 601 20.86 -0.05 -6.31
CA SER A 601 19.66 0.60 -6.86
C SER A 601 18.62 0.89 -5.77
N GLY A 602 17.84 1.96 -5.95
CA GLY A 602 16.82 2.39 -5.01
C GLY A 602 16.89 3.89 -4.70
N GLY A 603 15.75 4.44 -4.32
CA GLY A 603 15.59 5.85 -3.99
C GLY A 603 15.42 6.11 -2.49
N TYR A 604 15.69 7.34 -2.08
CA TYR A 604 15.32 7.86 -0.77
C TYR A 604 14.72 9.25 -0.88
N LEU A 605 13.85 9.57 0.07
CA LEU A 605 13.44 10.94 0.37
C LEU A 605 13.56 11.15 1.88
N THR A 606 14.36 12.13 2.30
CA THR A 606 14.68 12.37 3.70
C THR A 606 14.45 13.83 4.08
N GLY A 607 13.87 14.10 5.25
CA GLY A 607 13.50 15.46 5.63
C GLY A 607 12.46 15.55 6.74
N ASP A 608 11.59 16.55 6.63
CA ASP A 608 10.51 16.83 7.59
C ASP A 608 9.66 15.57 7.89
N ARG A 609 9.59 15.21 9.17
CA ARG A 609 8.92 13.98 9.62
C ARG A 609 7.44 13.92 9.24
N ALA A 610 6.72 15.04 9.40
CA ALA A 610 5.28 15.04 9.14
C ALA A 610 4.99 14.81 7.65
N ILE A 611 5.80 15.42 6.76
CA ILE A 611 5.66 15.19 5.32
C ILE A 611 6.07 13.77 4.95
N VAL A 612 7.19 13.26 5.48
CA VAL A 612 7.64 11.88 5.23
C VAL A 612 6.60 10.85 5.68
N GLU A 613 6.00 11.01 6.86
CA GLU A 613 4.93 10.15 7.36
C GLU A 613 3.68 10.20 6.48
N GLU A 614 3.31 11.38 6.00
CA GLU A 614 2.18 11.53 5.07
C GLU A 614 2.45 10.87 3.70
N LEU A 615 3.68 10.97 3.20
CA LEU A 615 4.08 10.37 1.93
C LEU A 615 4.01 8.84 1.94
N ARG A 616 4.05 8.20 3.12
CA ARG A 616 3.79 6.75 3.24
C ARG A 616 2.38 6.35 2.78
N TYR A 617 1.43 7.28 2.82
CA TYR A 617 0.02 7.06 2.45
C TYR A 617 -0.40 7.74 1.14
N SER A 618 0.36 8.74 0.69
CA SER A 618 0.01 9.53 -0.49
C SER A 618 0.93 9.28 -1.68
N SER A 619 2.16 8.81 -1.44
CA SER A 619 3.12 8.50 -2.51
C SER A 619 2.76 7.19 -3.18
N ARG A 620 2.36 7.29 -4.45
CA ARG A 620 1.91 6.19 -5.29
C ARG A 620 2.94 5.05 -5.39
N SER A 621 4.17 5.33 -5.83
CA SER A 621 5.20 4.29 -5.98
C SER A 621 5.60 3.62 -4.65
N TYR A 622 5.47 4.32 -3.51
CA TYR A 622 5.64 3.71 -2.20
C TYR A 622 4.53 2.70 -1.91
N MET A 623 3.27 3.12 -2.08
CA MET A 623 2.10 2.26 -1.88
C MET A 623 1.99 1.12 -2.88
N PHE A 624 2.59 1.22 -4.07
CA PHE A 624 2.57 0.16 -5.09
C PHE A 624 3.67 -0.90 -4.91
N ASN A 625 4.56 -0.71 -3.93
CA ASN A 625 5.21 -1.82 -3.22
C ASN A 625 4.30 -2.36 -2.09
N GLN A 626 2.98 -2.33 -2.35
CA GLN A 626 1.77 -2.72 -1.60
C GLN A 626 1.77 -2.47 -0.08
N ALA A 627 0.86 -1.61 0.38
CA ALA A 627 0.26 -1.64 1.72
C ALA A 627 -1.22 -1.30 1.61
N GLU A 628 -2.07 -2.11 2.23
CA GLU A 628 -3.45 -1.74 2.51
C GLU A 628 -3.50 -0.66 3.61
N HIS A 629 -4.53 0.18 3.54
CA HIS A 629 -4.75 1.29 4.45
C HIS A 629 -4.94 0.80 5.89
N PHE A 630 -4.02 1.15 6.78
CA PHE A 630 -4.26 1.08 8.23
C PHE A 630 -4.95 2.38 8.69
N SER A 631 -6.19 2.25 9.15
CA SER A 631 -6.85 3.30 9.94
C SER A 631 -6.11 3.48 11.27
N ALA A 632 -5.86 4.74 11.64
CA ALA A 632 -5.04 5.17 12.76
C ALA A 632 -5.41 4.50 14.11
N ALA A 633 -4.46 3.75 14.68
CA ALA A 633 -4.33 3.62 16.12
C ALA A 633 -3.35 4.71 16.59
N ARG A 634 -3.87 5.78 17.20
CA ARG A 634 -3.04 6.85 17.79
C ARG A 634 -2.31 6.31 19.01
N HIS A 635 -0.98 6.34 19.01
CA HIS A 635 -0.22 6.37 20.26
C HIS A 635 -0.11 7.83 20.77
N PRO A 636 -0.05 8.05 22.10
CA PRO A 636 -0.20 9.36 22.69
C PRO A 636 1.16 10.07 22.82
N THR A 637 1.28 11.27 22.23
CA THR A 637 2.34 12.23 22.58
C THR A 637 1.73 13.38 23.36
N ALA A 638 2.34 13.68 24.51
CA ALA A 638 1.91 14.66 25.49
C ALA A 638 2.12 16.12 25.03
N ASN A 639 1.21 16.98 25.54
CA ASN A 639 1.33 18.41 25.85
C ASN A 639 1.58 19.45 24.73
N ALA A 640 0.51 20.14 24.31
CA ALA A 640 0.39 21.62 24.32
C ALA A 640 -1.02 22.07 23.83
N PRO A 641 -1.59 23.20 24.30
CA PRO A 641 -3.00 23.52 24.14
C PRO A 641 -3.27 24.34 22.86
N SER A 642 -4.36 24.03 22.14
CA SER A 642 -4.93 24.97 21.17
C SER A 642 -6.46 24.88 21.10
N ALA A 643 -7.09 26.05 21.11
CA ALA A 643 -8.52 26.30 21.27
C ALA A 643 -9.37 25.82 20.06
N PRO A 644 -10.69 25.54 20.27
CA PRO A 644 -11.56 25.04 19.20
C PRO A 644 -12.01 26.16 18.24
N PRO A 645 -12.15 25.88 16.92
CA PRO A 645 -12.78 26.80 15.98
C PRO A 645 -14.32 26.69 16.05
N ARG A 646 -14.99 27.84 15.89
CA ARG A 646 -16.47 27.96 15.83
C ARG A 646 -17.05 27.29 14.57
N PRO A 647 -18.26 26.72 14.62
CA PRO A 647 -18.93 26.16 13.45
C PRO A 647 -19.47 27.24 12.51
N MET A 648 -19.26 27.03 11.21
CA MET A 648 -19.77 27.86 10.12
C MET A 648 -21.12 27.28 9.66
N HIS A 649 -22.17 28.12 9.66
CA HIS A 649 -23.51 27.76 9.17
C HIS A 649 -23.51 27.44 7.67
N ILE A 650 -24.07 26.28 7.29
CA ILE A 650 -24.41 25.96 5.90
C ILE A 650 -25.94 25.91 5.79
N THR A 651 -26.52 26.94 5.21
CA THR A 651 -27.93 27.01 4.76
C THR A 651 -28.09 26.21 3.46
N ARG A 652 -28.90 25.15 3.49
CA ARG A 652 -29.32 24.41 2.28
C ARG A 652 -30.52 25.10 1.62
N GLN A 653 -30.33 25.68 0.44
CA GLN A 653 -31.43 25.99 -0.48
C GLN A 653 -31.78 24.75 -1.31
N ARG A 654 -33.09 24.41 -1.39
CA ARG A 654 -33.66 23.38 -2.26
C ARG A 654 -34.03 23.99 -3.62
N PRO A 655 -33.81 23.31 -4.75
CA PRO A 655 -34.54 23.61 -5.98
C PRO A 655 -35.86 22.81 -6.01
N ARG A 656 -36.93 23.50 -6.45
CA ARG A 656 -38.23 22.92 -6.81
C ARG A 656 -38.16 22.37 -8.23
N CYS A 657 -38.74 21.19 -8.47
CA CYS A 657 -39.24 20.78 -9.78
C CYS A 657 -40.58 20.05 -9.60
N ASP A 658 -41.62 20.63 -10.20
CA ASP A 658 -42.95 20.05 -10.42
C ASP A 658 -42.89 18.96 -11.51
N GLY A 659 -43.78 17.97 -11.43
CA GLY A 659 -44.09 17.10 -12.56
C GLY A 659 -44.33 15.63 -12.19
N SER A 660 -45.55 15.29 -11.76
CA SER A 660 -46.05 13.91 -11.74
C SER A 660 -46.34 13.39 -13.14
N PRO A 661 -46.25 12.06 -13.39
CA PRO A 661 -47.51 11.33 -13.49
C PRO A 661 -47.52 9.94 -12.81
N ARG A 662 -48.75 9.49 -12.56
CA ARG A 662 -49.19 8.33 -11.78
C ARG A 662 -49.02 7.00 -12.53
N LEU A 663 -48.79 5.90 -11.78
CA LEU A 663 -49.22 4.53 -12.12
C LEU A 663 -49.72 3.78 -10.85
N PRO A 664 -50.56 2.74 -10.99
CA PRO A 664 -51.65 2.46 -10.06
C PRO A 664 -51.42 1.35 -9.00
N ARG A 665 -52.37 1.32 -8.06
CA ARG A 665 -52.58 0.42 -6.92
C ARG A 665 -52.71 -1.07 -7.29
N GLY A 666 -52.24 -1.95 -6.39
CA GLY A 666 -52.66 -3.35 -6.31
C GLY A 666 -52.24 -4.06 -5.00
N TYR A 667 -53.20 -4.19 -4.07
CA TYR A 667 -53.39 -5.24 -3.03
C TYR A 667 -52.25 -5.58 -2.03
N ARG A 668 -52.37 -5.26 -0.72
CA ARG A 668 -53.23 -5.75 0.40
C ARG A 668 -52.61 -6.89 1.23
N ASN A 669 -52.17 -6.49 2.43
CA ASN A 669 -52.11 -7.13 3.75
C ASN A 669 -52.54 -8.60 3.91
N LEU A 670 -51.76 -9.34 4.70
CA LEU A 670 -52.25 -10.19 5.79
C LEU A 670 -51.39 -9.97 7.04
N HIS A 671 -52.04 -9.48 8.10
CA HIS A 671 -51.58 -9.46 9.48
C HIS A 671 -52.08 -10.74 10.15
N GLU A 672 -51.29 -11.31 11.07
CA GLU A 672 -51.79 -12.04 12.24
C GLU A 672 -50.76 -11.94 13.39
N GLU A 673 -51.19 -11.36 14.50
CA GLU A 673 -50.62 -11.45 15.86
C GLU A 673 -51.56 -12.40 16.67
N PRO A 674 -51.13 -13.13 17.73
CA PRO A 674 -50.80 -12.50 19.03
C PRO A 674 -49.78 -13.22 19.95
N ALA A 675 -49.45 -12.54 21.07
CA ALA A 675 -48.54 -12.87 22.19
C ALA A 675 -49.09 -13.93 23.20
N PRO A 676 -48.60 -14.12 24.47
CA PRO A 676 -47.31 -13.89 25.18
C PRO A 676 -46.84 -15.08 26.10
N LEU A 677 -45.78 -14.85 26.94
CA LEU A 677 -45.29 -15.59 28.16
C LEU A 677 -44.32 -16.78 27.94
N ALA A 678 -43.26 -17.05 28.72
CA ALA A 678 -42.62 -16.43 29.90
C ALA A 678 -41.22 -17.05 30.19
N SER A 679 -40.45 -16.34 31.04
CA SER A 679 -39.45 -16.80 32.05
C SER A 679 -38.14 -17.54 31.66
N GLN A 680 -37.01 -16.83 31.76
CA GLN A 680 -35.82 -17.09 32.63
C GLN A 680 -34.50 -16.61 31.98
N PRO A 681 -33.76 -15.66 32.61
CA PRO A 681 -32.35 -15.43 32.33
C PRO A 681 -31.55 -15.41 33.64
N GLN A 682 -30.79 -16.46 33.96
CA GLN A 682 -29.83 -16.43 35.07
C GLN A 682 -28.76 -17.49 34.85
N LYS A 683 -27.59 -17.11 34.29
CA LYS A 683 -26.30 -17.77 34.57
C LYS A 683 -25.04 -17.06 34.06
N GLU A 684 -25.12 -16.00 33.26
CA GLU A 684 -23.92 -15.28 32.78
C GLU A 684 -23.61 -13.95 33.50
N TYR A 685 -24.31 -13.62 34.58
CA TYR A 685 -24.11 -12.36 35.30
C TYR A 685 -22.98 -12.38 36.35
N HIS A 686 -22.36 -13.52 36.65
CA HIS A 686 -21.39 -13.61 37.76
C HIS A 686 -19.93 -13.34 37.40
N HIS A 687 -19.54 -13.31 36.12
CA HIS A 687 -18.13 -13.15 35.78
C HIS A 687 -17.66 -11.71 35.54
N ILE A 688 -18.59 -10.77 35.29
CA ILE A 688 -18.27 -9.35 35.02
C ILE A 688 -18.32 -8.49 36.29
N LEU A 689 -18.93 -8.98 37.38
CA LEU A 689 -19.17 -8.19 38.60
C LEU A 689 -18.05 -8.26 39.65
N ASN A 690 -17.01 -9.09 39.48
CA ASN A 690 -15.94 -9.26 40.47
C ASN A 690 -14.74 -8.29 40.30
N SER A 691 -14.71 -7.43 39.27
CA SER A 691 -13.59 -6.50 39.03
C SER A 691 -13.89 -5.03 39.34
N LEU A 692 -15.06 -4.74 39.92
CA LEU A 692 -15.45 -3.37 40.30
C LEU A 692 -15.83 -3.34 41.78
N THR A 693 -15.13 -2.51 42.56
CA THR A 693 -15.50 -2.24 43.95
C THR A 693 -16.84 -1.48 43.99
N ASN A 694 -17.89 -2.19 44.43
CA ASN A 694 -19.26 -1.73 44.76
C ASN A 694 -20.09 -1.01 43.66
N PRO A 695 -20.72 -1.75 42.72
CA PRO A 695 -21.84 -1.20 41.94
C PRO A 695 -23.16 -1.28 42.72
N VAL A 696 -23.91 -0.17 42.77
CA VAL A 696 -25.31 -0.14 43.24
C VAL A 696 -26.23 -0.44 42.05
N ILE A 697 -27.10 -1.45 42.18
CA ILE A 697 -28.11 -1.82 41.18
C ILE A 697 -29.47 -1.34 41.67
N LEU A 698 -30.17 -0.54 40.85
CA LEU A 698 -31.56 -0.14 41.10
C LEU A 698 -32.53 -1.12 40.42
N PRO A 699 -33.62 -1.56 41.09
CA PRO A 699 -34.58 -2.46 40.46
C PRO A 699 -35.72 -1.73 39.72
N SER A 700 -36.09 -2.35 38.58
CA SER A 700 -37.38 -2.35 37.87
C SER A 700 -37.93 -1.03 37.29
N GLY A 701 -37.55 -0.77 36.03
CA GLY A 701 -38.25 0.03 35.01
C GLY A 701 -37.70 -0.35 33.63
N PRO A 702 -38.40 -0.11 32.50
CA PRO A 702 -38.01 -0.62 31.17
C PRO A 702 -36.71 -0.04 30.59
N TRP A 703 -36.05 0.85 31.33
CA TRP A 703 -34.78 1.47 30.97
C TRP A 703 -33.86 1.47 32.20
N GLY A 704 -32.82 0.63 32.19
CA GLY A 704 -31.79 0.63 33.23
C GLY A 704 -30.61 1.52 32.83
N PHE A 705 -30.43 2.63 33.54
CA PHE A 705 -29.22 3.46 33.44
C PHE A 705 -28.34 3.23 34.67
N VAL A 706 -27.05 3.02 34.45
CA VAL A 706 -26.05 3.00 35.52
C VAL A 706 -25.24 4.30 35.45
N VAL A 707 -25.26 5.09 36.51
CA VAL A 707 -24.53 6.36 36.61
C VAL A 707 -23.51 6.24 37.74
N VAL A 708 -22.23 6.50 37.46
CA VAL A 708 -21.13 6.33 38.42
C VAL A 708 -20.38 7.66 38.61
N ARG A 709 -20.22 8.08 39.88
CA ARG A 709 -19.48 9.30 40.30
C ARG A 709 -17.97 9.03 40.28
N ARG A 710 -17.13 9.99 39.84
CA ARG A 710 -15.66 9.89 39.97
C ARG A 710 -14.98 11.22 40.31
N SER A 711 -13.90 11.16 41.08
CA SER A 711 -12.99 12.26 41.41
C SER A 711 -11.76 12.31 40.46
N PRO A 712 -11.02 13.43 40.37
CA PRO A 712 -10.21 13.75 39.18
C PRO A 712 -8.83 13.08 39.02
N THR A 713 -8.36 12.19 39.91
CA THR A 713 -6.91 11.93 40.05
C THR A 713 -6.36 10.57 39.60
N GLN A 714 -7.10 9.70 38.89
CA GLN A 714 -6.52 8.46 38.34
C GLN A 714 -6.95 8.17 36.90
N MET A 715 -6.02 8.25 35.94
CA MET A 715 -6.20 7.77 34.56
C MET A 715 -5.05 6.84 34.14
N ARG A 716 -5.29 5.52 34.15
CA ARG A 716 -4.66 4.54 33.25
C ARG A 716 -5.67 3.44 32.88
N THR A 717 -5.93 3.37 31.56
CA THR A 717 -6.38 2.25 30.70
C THR A 717 -7.55 1.29 31.05
N HIS A 718 -8.26 0.93 29.95
CA HIS A 718 -9.13 -0.24 29.70
C HIS A 718 -10.62 -0.16 30.03
N CYS A 719 -11.41 0.40 29.10
CA CYS A 719 -12.64 -0.23 28.58
C CYS A 719 -13.20 0.60 27.42
N GLY A 720 -13.88 -0.02 26.46
CA GLY A 720 -14.64 0.70 25.43
C GLY A 720 -15.86 1.37 26.05
N ALA A 721 -15.70 2.60 26.55
CA ALA A 721 -16.77 3.42 27.10
C ALA A 721 -16.84 4.76 26.36
N CYS A 722 -18.05 5.25 26.07
CA CYS A 722 -18.24 6.60 25.54
C CYS A 722 -18.04 7.63 26.65
N PHE A 723 -17.02 8.46 26.52
CA PHE A 723 -16.71 9.56 27.43
C PHE A 723 -17.42 10.84 26.95
N LEU A 724 -18.31 11.41 27.78
CA LEU A 724 -18.87 12.74 27.57
C LEU A 724 -18.43 13.64 28.73
N GLY A 725 -17.20 14.16 28.66
CA GLY A 725 -16.68 15.14 29.60
C GLY A 725 -16.74 16.55 29.01
N GLY A 726 -17.38 17.49 29.71
CA GLY A 726 -17.38 18.90 29.35
C GLY A 726 -17.80 19.77 30.52
N THR A 727 -16.84 20.46 31.14
CA THR A 727 -16.96 21.29 32.36
C THR A 727 -17.69 22.62 32.14
N THR A 728 -18.74 22.65 31.33
CA THR A 728 -19.59 23.84 31.12
C THR A 728 -21.06 23.43 31.13
N GLN A 729 -21.97 24.32 31.56
CA GLN A 729 -23.43 24.11 31.51
C GLN A 729 -23.97 23.59 30.15
N ILE A 730 -23.24 23.83 29.07
CA ILE A 730 -23.53 23.32 27.71
C ILE A 730 -23.37 21.79 27.64
N GLY A 731 -22.43 21.21 28.40
CA GLY A 731 -22.16 19.78 28.48
C GLY A 731 -23.33 18.97 29.03
N ALA A 732 -23.95 19.42 30.13
CA ALA A 732 -25.10 18.74 30.71
C ALA A 732 -26.31 18.70 29.77
N SER A 733 -26.61 19.83 29.11
CA SER A 733 -27.71 19.91 28.15
C SER A 733 -27.49 19.02 26.92
N LEU A 734 -26.24 18.90 26.46
CA LEU A 734 -25.88 18.03 25.34
C LEU A 734 -26.00 16.55 25.72
N VAL A 735 -25.55 16.17 26.91
CA VAL A 735 -25.68 14.81 27.45
C VAL A 735 -27.16 14.44 27.60
N ILE A 736 -27.99 15.36 28.11
CA ILE A 736 -29.44 15.18 28.23
C ILE A 736 -30.08 14.95 26.85
N ASN A 737 -29.78 15.79 25.86
CA ASN A 737 -30.34 15.66 24.51
C ASN A 737 -29.91 14.36 23.82
N ILE A 738 -28.67 13.90 24.06
CA ILE A 738 -28.18 12.63 23.54
C ILE A 738 -28.94 11.47 24.19
N LEU A 739 -29.13 11.50 25.51
CA LEU A 739 -29.88 10.46 26.22
C LEU A 739 -31.35 10.41 25.79
N GLU A 740 -31.99 11.57 25.59
CA GLU A 740 -33.36 11.65 25.05
C GLU A 740 -33.46 11.11 23.62
N CYS A 741 -32.50 11.46 22.74
CA CYS A 741 -32.46 10.92 21.38
C CYS A 741 -32.24 9.40 21.38
N MET A 742 -31.37 8.89 22.25
CA MET A 742 -31.10 7.46 22.36
C MET A 742 -32.31 6.69 22.90
N ALA A 743 -33.05 7.25 23.86
CA ALA A 743 -34.29 6.66 24.37
C ALA A 743 -35.38 6.56 23.29
N HIS A 744 -35.42 7.48 22.33
CA HIS A 744 -36.38 7.45 21.23
C HIS A 744 -35.99 6.57 20.05
N LEU A 745 -34.69 6.30 19.85
CA LEU A 745 -34.18 5.61 18.67
C LEU A 745 -33.90 4.12 18.88
N LEU A 746 -33.81 3.63 20.12
CA LEU A 746 -33.32 2.27 20.40
C LEU A 746 -34.40 1.40 21.07
N PRO A 747 -34.50 0.09 20.73
CA PRO A 747 -35.43 -0.82 21.40
C PRO A 747 -35.03 -1.09 22.86
N PRO A 748 -35.98 -1.41 23.77
CA PRO A 748 -35.82 -1.45 25.24
C PRO A 748 -34.99 -2.63 25.79
N ARG A 749 -33.99 -3.13 25.06
CA ARG A 749 -33.17 -4.30 25.44
C ARG A 749 -31.70 -4.00 25.75
N TYR A 750 -31.30 -2.73 25.79
CA TYR A 750 -29.92 -2.33 26.04
C TYR A 750 -29.81 -1.50 27.33
N ASN A 751 -28.91 -1.92 28.24
CA ASN A 751 -28.54 -1.14 29.43
C ASN A 751 -27.31 -0.29 29.11
N PHE A 752 -27.30 0.97 29.53
CA PHE A 752 -26.23 1.93 29.26
C PHE A 752 -25.58 2.42 30.56
N CYS A 753 -24.26 2.55 30.55
CA CYS A 753 -23.48 3.13 31.65
C CYS A 753 -22.89 4.46 31.20
N VAL A 754 -23.16 5.53 31.94
CA VAL A 754 -22.73 6.89 31.57
C VAL A 754 -21.99 7.52 32.75
N PHE A 755 -20.78 8.00 32.50
CA PHE A 755 -19.97 8.73 33.46
C PHE A 755 -20.21 10.23 33.28
N VAL A 756 -20.64 10.90 34.34
CA VAL A 756 -20.90 12.35 34.34
C VAL A 756 -20.22 12.99 35.53
N ASP A 757 -19.86 14.27 35.39
CA ASP A 757 -19.36 15.08 36.51
C ASP A 757 -20.51 15.52 37.43
N GLU A 758 -20.13 16.13 38.56
CA GLU A 758 -21.04 16.48 39.66
C GLU A 758 -22.08 17.54 39.26
N GLU A 759 -21.71 18.48 38.40
CA GLU A 759 -22.59 19.56 37.94
C GLU A 759 -23.65 19.03 36.95
N CYS A 760 -23.25 18.08 36.10
CA CYS A 760 -24.15 17.38 35.17
C CYS A 760 -25.13 16.44 35.90
N LEU A 761 -24.67 15.80 36.98
CA LEU A 761 -25.49 14.91 37.81
C LEU A 761 -26.66 15.66 38.50
N LEU A 762 -26.39 16.86 39.03
CA LEU A 762 -27.41 17.73 39.64
C LEU A 762 -28.46 18.22 38.62
N SER A 763 -28.04 18.49 37.38
CA SER A 763 -28.95 18.87 36.29
C SER A 763 -29.85 17.71 35.85
N LEU A 764 -29.32 16.48 35.83
CA LEU A 764 -30.07 15.28 35.45
C LEU A 764 -31.17 14.92 36.47
N ASP A 765 -30.88 15.05 37.77
CA ASP A 765 -31.82 14.80 38.86
C ASP A 765 -33.05 15.74 38.79
N SER A 766 -32.83 17.00 38.40
CA SER A 766 -33.91 17.99 38.25
C SER A 766 -34.87 17.74 37.08
N LYS A 767 -34.40 17.06 36.01
CA LYS A 767 -35.17 16.84 34.77
C LYS A 767 -35.78 15.46 34.65
N PHE A 768 -35.20 14.46 35.30
CA PHE A 768 -35.70 13.08 35.26
C PHE A 768 -35.92 12.53 36.67
N PRO A 769 -36.98 12.97 37.38
CA PRO A 769 -37.24 12.58 38.77
C PRO A 769 -37.52 11.08 38.99
N ALA A 770 -37.68 10.30 37.91
CA ALA A 770 -37.78 8.84 37.95
C ALA A 770 -36.43 8.13 38.12
N LEU A 771 -35.30 8.84 37.93
CA LEU A 771 -33.96 8.34 38.28
C LEU A 771 -33.76 8.52 39.80
N LYS A 772 -34.03 7.47 40.59
CA LYS A 772 -33.64 7.46 42.01
C LYS A 772 -32.12 7.32 42.13
N ILE A 773 -31.40 8.43 42.26
CA ILE A 773 -29.95 8.42 42.48
C ILE A 773 -29.66 8.13 43.97
N LEU A 774 -29.08 6.96 44.28
CA LEU A 774 -28.51 6.68 45.60
C LEU A 774 -27.04 7.08 45.60
N ALA A 775 -26.73 8.30 46.07
CA ALA A 775 -25.36 8.75 46.29
C ALA A 775 -24.86 8.28 47.67
N LYS A 776 -23.71 7.58 47.73
CA LYS A 776 -22.98 7.34 48.98
C LYS A 776 -21.61 8.01 48.88
N ASN A 777 -21.26 8.85 49.86
CA ASN A 777 -19.94 9.47 49.96
C ASN A 777 -18.89 8.42 50.31
N LEU A 778 -17.77 8.42 49.58
CA LEU A 778 -16.55 7.69 49.94
C LEU A 778 -15.55 8.74 50.44
N ASP A 779 -15.54 8.98 51.74
CA ASP A 779 -14.41 9.59 52.43
C ASP A 779 -14.18 8.85 53.76
N GLU A 780 -12.90 8.74 54.10
CA GLU A 780 -12.27 8.36 55.38
C GLU A 780 -11.85 6.91 55.65
N GLY A 781 -10.55 6.80 55.98
CA GLY A 781 -9.87 5.69 56.66
C GLY A 781 -8.53 5.40 55.98
N GLY A 782 -7.34 5.72 56.49
CA GLY A 782 -6.88 6.25 57.77
C GLY A 782 -5.37 5.98 57.83
N SER A 783 -4.60 6.99 58.25
CA SER A 783 -3.14 7.01 58.44
C SER A 783 -2.58 5.89 59.34
N LYS A 784 -1.37 5.39 59.06
CA LYS A 784 -0.36 4.98 60.06
C LYS A 784 1.06 4.89 59.49
N GLU A 785 2.01 5.16 60.39
CA GLU A 785 3.44 5.52 60.26
C GLU A 785 4.43 4.35 60.08
N GLY A 786 5.71 4.69 59.80
CA GLY A 786 6.93 3.90 60.07
C GLY A 786 7.61 3.35 58.80
N SER A 787 8.78 3.82 58.33
CA SER A 787 10.17 3.77 58.86
C SER A 787 10.99 2.58 58.33
N GLU A 788 12.14 2.93 57.75
CA GLU A 788 13.43 2.19 57.68
C GLU A 788 13.64 0.97 56.76
N ASP A 789 14.69 1.14 55.93
CA ASP A 789 15.83 0.27 55.63
C ASP A 789 15.76 -1.03 54.79
N ASP A 790 16.76 -1.07 53.89
CA ASP A 790 17.67 -2.16 53.50
C ASP A 790 17.24 -3.31 52.58
N ASN A 791 17.98 -3.34 51.45
CA ASN A 791 18.78 -4.42 50.87
C ASN A 791 18.18 -5.73 50.32
N GLU A 792 18.84 -6.12 49.23
CA GLU A 792 19.18 -7.47 48.76
C GLU A 792 18.12 -8.33 48.04
N ASP A 793 18.42 -8.53 46.75
CA ASP A 793 18.65 -9.80 46.06
C ASP A 793 17.54 -10.86 45.87
N GLU A 794 17.76 -11.59 44.77
CA GLU A 794 17.24 -12.89 44.35
C GLU A 794 15.97 -12.95 43.49
N ASP A 795 16.23 -13.21 42.20
CA ASP A 795 15.64 -14.26 41.36
C ASP A 795 14.59 -15.16 42.03
N GLN A 796 13.39 -15.24 41.44
CA GLN A 796 12.89 -16.46 40.80
C GLN A 796 11.48 -16.29 40.18
N GLU A 797 11.32 -17.07 39.12
CA GLU A 797 10.12 -17.45 38.37
C GLU A 797 8.80 -17.56 39.17
N GLU A 798 7.69 -17.09 38.60
CA GLU A 798 6.61 -17.96 38.07
C GLU A 798 5.37 -17.15 37.63
N ILE A 799 4.98 -17.38 36.37
CA ILE A 799 3.61 -17.67 35.88
C ILE A 799 2.46 -16.72 36.27
N GLY A 800 1.87 -16.10 35.23
CA GLY A 800 0.53 -15.48 35.27
C GLY A 800 0.18 -14.67 34.04
#